data_AF-A0A069P4F7-F1
#
_entry.id   AF-A0A069P4F7-F1
#
_cell.length_a   1.000
_cell.length_b   1.000
_cell.length_c   1.000
_cell.angle_alpha   90.00
_cell.angle_beta   90.00
_cell.angle_gamma   90.00
#
_symmetry.space_group_name_H-M   'P 1'
#
loop_
_entity.id
_entity.type
_entity.pdbx_description
1 polymer ?
#
loop_
_entity_poly.entity_id
_entity_poly.type
_entity_poly.pdbx_seq_one_letter_code
_entity_poly.pdbx_strand_id
1 'polypeptide(L)'
;MGPLSNATVEVHELAADGTVSDKPVTTATTKSDGSFVLKSTLHYPVFVRVTGGSYEEEATGATTTLNGELDAVYLTAPSQMVVSAYSNAVVADARAAGGLTADNIASAMSRVNAFAGDIDVSETIPTFVSTGATPEVSDGAKMALALGAESQSRTSLGLSIGESRQNIVAQAGNGDNLAQCNAGAGNINADGTLDAPVSGNCAITTAAAAYVGGSRNKSGIKNVSALKNVLPGHAASVSISGAACTDRDKLLSELGTLFANRNNEVQAQLGNGVTVANWKTFANGGTWGPFAASYGPVTAAACGSDTGAFQRELVMAVENYWVDQGLNYCHHHIPGWLPPKSPAKFRNFSPSGTSGGSTSKMTCTANRRADGSQSLRRLTTSDEIQWQGVDCSNFTSWVYNFAGLTQDTNNLETGIGSQACSTGDDPLVSSGKREPGVLLDINQGNIASMVGYLKPGDLLYVTQKAKVSANVGAVTTADGYDVSHVITWTGKHYNELKASDPAHFDLSTLGKVGSRLGVDIGSYLSTLDGKSMPLSELGESTDKDPWMIIDSHYAGPAYRPFVIQNATMKADWYAASLSHVRRIIDADKVQADPVLAPLVITQTASSSNSAGPVLTFASKASWASGANGYKLIYQRPDSKSIPSCYRVGTPPVAASTAAAQ
;
A
#
# COMPACT_ATOMS: atom_id res chain seq x y z
N MET A 1 27.47 18.34 -5.38
CA MET A 1 28.49 18.94 -4.51
C MET A 1 29.21 17.83 -3.76
N GLY A 2 30.53 17.90 -3.60
CA GLY A 2 31.32 16.92 -2.85
C GLY A 2 31.38 17.20 -1.34
N PRO A 3 32.20 16.46 -0.57
CA PRO A 3 32.33 16.65 0.87
C PRO A 3 32.78 18.08 1.22
N LEU A 4 32.10 18.68 2.20
CA LEU A 4 32.35 20.06 2.62
C LEU A 4 33.33 20.10 3.79
N SER A 5 34.54 20.61 3.56
CA SER A 5 35.62 20.71 4.55
C SER A 5 35.64 22.04 5.27
N ASN A 6 36.00 22.03 6.56
CA ASN A 6 36.18 23.21 7.40
C ASN A 6 34.94 24.13 7.47
N ALA A 7 33.75 23.56 7.38
CA ALA A 7 32.49 24.27 7.56
C ALA A 7 32.05 24.21 9.02
N THR A 8 31.35 25.27 9.46
CA THR A 8 30.72 25.31 10.77
C THR A 8 29.36 24.63 10.68
N VAL A 9 29.10 23.69 11.59
CA VAL A 9 27.81 23.01 11.77
C VAL A 9 27.21 23.51 13.07
N GLU A 10 26.01 24.08 13.02
CA GLU A 10 25.27 24.59 14.16
C GLU A 10 23.96 23.81 14.30
N VAL A 11 23.63 23.35 15.51
CA VAL A 11 22.39 22.63 15.79
C VAL A 11 21.51 23.46 16.71
N HIS A 12 20.27 23.69 16.33
CA HIS A 12 19.30 24.53 17.02
C HIS A 12 18.09 23.69 17.43
N GLU A 13 17.46 24.02 18.56
CA GLU A 13 16.18 23.44 18.91
C GLU A 13 15.10 23.93 17.94
N LEU A 14 14.20 23.01 17.57
CA LEU A 14 13.00 23.31 16.81
C LEU A 14 11.79 23.15 17.74
N ALA A 15 10.97 24.18 17.88
CA ALA A 15 9.75 24.08 18.66
C ALA A 15 8.61 23.44 17.84
N ALA A 16 7.56 22.98 18.52
CA ALA A 16 6.42 22.30 17.88
C ALA A 16 5.66 23.20 16.88
N ASP A 17 5.72 24.53 17.04
CA ASP A 17 5.14 25.51 16.12
C ASP A 17 6.04 25.81 14.90
N GLY A 18 7.19 25.14 14.81
CA GLY A 18 8.16 25.31 13.73
C GLY A 18 9.13 26.48 13.91
N THR A 19 9.15 27.13 15.09
CA THR A 19 10.14 28.16 15.39
C THR A 19 11.51 27.55 15.72
N VAL A 20 12.58 28.14 15.17
CA VAL A 20 13.97 27.71 15.38
C VAL A 20 14.62 28.64 16.39
N SER A 21 15.29 28.08 17.39
CA SER A 21 16.05 28.86 18.38
C SER A 21 17.19 29.64 17.73
N ASP A 22 17.32 30.93 18.06
CA ASP A 22 18.44 31.77 17.60
C ASP A 22 19.81 31.34 18.17
N LYS A 23 19.82 30.53 19.23
CA LYS A 23 21.06 30.03 19.87
C LYS A 23 21.29 28.57 19.54
N PRO A 24 22.48 28.20 19.03
CA PRO A 24 22.80 26.80 18.81
C PRO A 24 22.99 26.07 20.15
N VAL A 25 22.43 24.87 20.24
CA VAL A 25 22.61 23.89 21.32
C VAL A 25 24.01 23.30 21.30
N THR A 26 24.56 23.11 20.10
CA THR A 26 25.93 22.61 19.91
C THR A 26 26.46 23.05 18.56
N THR A 27 27.79 23.12 18.47
CA THR A 27 28.50 23.43 17.23
C THR A 27 29.61 22.42 16.96
N ALA A 28 29.88 22.18 15.69
CA ALA A 28 30.98 21.34 15.23
C ALA A 28 31.63 21.95 13.98
N THR A 29 32.78 21.39 13.61
CA THR A 29 33.47 21.73 12.36
C THR A 29 33.63 20.47 11.54
N THR A 30 33.32 20.54 10.25
CA THR A 30 33.51 19.40 9.34
C THR A 30 35.00 19.15 9.10
N LYS A 31 35.36 17.86 9.05
CA LYS A 31 36.69 17.40 8.66
C LYS A 31 36.86 17.49 7.14
N SER A 32 38.06 17.16 6.66
CA SER A 32 38.39 17.15 5.23
C SER A 32 37.57 16.19 4.39
N ASP A 33 37.00 15.15 5.02
CA ASP A 33 36.09 14.18 4.39
C ASP A 33 34.60 14.58 4.51
N GLY A 34 34.32 15.80 5.00
CA GLY A 34 32.97 16.31 5.23
C GLY A 34 32.29 15.80 6.49
N SER A 35 32.87 14.83 7.20
CA SER A 35 32.29 14.28 8.42
C SER A 35 32.39 15.28 9.58
N PHE A 36 31.41 15.25 10.48
CA PHE A 36 31.43 16.00 11.74
C PHE A 36 30.93 15.12 12.88
N VAL A 37 31.23 15.51 14.12
CA VAL A 37 30.77 14.80 15.33
C VAL A 37 30.26 15.85 16.30
N LEU A 38 29.03 15.66 16.76
CA LEU A 38 28.42 16.49 17.79
C LEU A 38 28.78 15.92 19.17
N LYS A 39 29.21 16.78 20.09
CA LYS A 39 29.66 16.36 21.43
C LYS A 39 28.55 16.40 22.48
N SER A 40 27.39 16.95 22.14
CA SER A 40 26.26 17.13 23.04
C SER A 40 25.17 16.10 22.75
N THR A 41 24.48 15.65 23.80
CA THR A 41 23.20 14.94 23.65
C THR A 41 22.16 15.92 23.10
N LEU A 42 21.43 15.51 22.07
CA LEU A 42 20.41 16.35 21.44
C LEU A 42 19.00 15.93 21.87
N HIS A 43 18.12 16.92 21.96
CA HIS A 43 16.68 16.73 22.11
C HIS A 43 16.01 17.08 20.79
N TYR A 44 15.26 16.14 20.23
CA TYR A 44 14.57 16.30 18.96
C TYR A 44 13.17 16.89 19.18
N PRO A 45 12.65 17.68 18.23
CA PRO A 45 13.21 17.94 16.90
C PRO A 45 14.31 19.00 16.87
N VAL A 46 15.23 18.88 15.91
CA VAL A 46 16.35 19.82 15.74
C VAL A 46 16.46 20.34 14.31
N PHE A 47 16.94 21.57 14.20
CA PHE A 47 17.34 22.21 12.95
C PHE A 47 18.86 22.29 12.89
N VAL A 48 19.46 21.89 11.77
CA VAL A 48 20.91 21.91 11.58
C VAL A 48 21.24 22.87 10.46
N ARG A 49 22.20 23.78 10.70
CA ARG A 49 22.68 24.77 9.74
C ARG A 49 24.17 24.61 9.52
N VAL A 50 24.58 24.59 8.26
CA VAL A 50 25.99 24.50 7.87
C VAL A 50 26.38 25.70 7.04
N THR A 51 27.46 26.38 7.46
CA THR A 51 27.96 27.60 6.83
C THR A 51 29.48 27.56 6.65
N GLY A 52 29.97 28.27 5.63
CA GLY A 52 31.40 28.36 5.33
C GLY A 52 32.02 27.04 4.85
N GLY A 53 33.34 26.98 4.83
CA GLY A 53 34.09 25.82 4.32
C GLY A 53 34.22 25.78 2.80
N SER A 54 34.88 24.74 2.31
CA SER A 54 35.15 24.51 0.89
C SER A 54 34.88 23.07 0.49
N TYR A 55 34.50 22.87 -0.78
CA TYR A 55 34.19 21.56 -1.33
C TYR A 55 34.67 21.47 -2.78
N GLU A 56 34.79 20.25 -3.27
CA GLU A 56 35.01 19.98 -4.69
C GLU A 56 33.66 19.86 -5.42
N GLU A 57 33.51 20.54 -6.55
CA GLU A 57 32.37 20.33 -7.43
C GLU A 57 32.41 18.94 -8.05
N GLU A 58 31.34 18.17 -7.89
CA GLU A 58 31.28 16.83 -8.47
C GLU A 58 31.32 16.87 -10.01
N ALA A 59 30.66 17.85 -10.61
CA ALA A 59 30.57 17.99 -12.06
C ALA A 59 31.89 18.41 -12.71
N THR A 60 32.65 19.32 -12.08
CA THR A 60 33.83 19.95 -12.70
C THR A 60 35.15 19.57 -12.04
N GLY A 61 35.14 19.14 -10.79
CA GLY A 61 36.34 18.92 -9.97
C GLY A 61 36.97 20.20 -9.44
N ALA A 62 36.35 21.36 -9.66
CA ALA A 62 36.85 22.63 -9.15
C ALA A 62 36.60 22.75 -7.65
N THR A 63 37.60 23.17 -6.88
CA THR A 63 37.39 23.54 -5.48
C THR A 63 36.73 24.91 -5.39
N THR A 64 35.67 25.01 -4.59
CA THR A 64 34.94 26.26 -4.34
C THR A 64 34.59 26.40 -2.87
N THR A 65 34.15 27.58 -2.44
CA THR A 65 33.64 27.84 -1.10
C THR A 65 32.12 27.74 -1.06
N LEU A 66 31.58 27.31 0.09
CA LEU A 66 30.14 27.41 0.34
C LEU A 66 29.75 28.89 0.53
N ASN A 67 29.11 29.46 -0.49
CA ASN A 67 28.52 30.79 -0.43
C ASN A 67 27.03 30.65 -0.12
N GLY A 68 26.65 30.87 1.15
CA GLY A 68 25.30 30.68 1.67
C GLY A 68 25.26 29.65 2.81
N GLU A 69 24.13 28.97 2.95
CA GLU A 69 23.88 27.98 4.00
C GLU A 69 23.28 26.69 3.44
N LEU A 70 23.58 25.58 4.10
CA LEU A 70 22.88 24.31 3.93
C LEU A 70 22.12 24.02 5.22
N ASP A 71 20.81 23.93 5.12
CA ASP A 71 19.94 23.61 6.25
C ASP A 71 19.50 22.13 6.18
N ALA A 72 19.17 21.55 7.33
CA ALA A 72 18.51 20.26 7.48
C ALA A 72 17.63 20.26 8.72
N VAL A 73 16.67 19.34 8.79
CA VAL A 73 15.78 19.18 9.94
C VAL A 73 15.59 17.71 10.27
N TYR A 74 15.53 17.40 11.57
CA TYR A 74 15.39 16.04 12.07
C TYR A 74 14.30 16.01 13.13
N LEU A 75 13.19 15.32 12.86
CA LEU A 75 12.06 15.22 13.77
C LEU A 75 12.31 14.23 14.93
N THR A 76 13.15 13.22 14.67
CA THR A 76 13.58 12.21 15.64
C THR A 76 15.07 11.96 15.49
N ALA A 77 15.66 11.17 16.40
CA ALA A 77 17.08 10.86 16.35
C ALA A 77 17.44 10.02 15.11
N PRO A 78 18.23 10.56 14.16
CA PRO A 78 18.58 9.83 12.94
C PRO A 78 19.68 8.81 13.22
N SER A 79 19.79 7.83 12.33
CA SER A 79 20.93 6.92 12.35
C SER A 79 22.24 7.65 12.02
N GLN A 80 22.18 8.62 11.10
CA GLN A 80 23.26 9.52 10.68
C GLN A 80 22.68 10.85 10.19
N MET A 81 23.39 11.95 10.39
CA MET A 81 22.98 13.27 9.89
C MET A 81 23.68 13.60 8.58
N VAL A 82 22.91 13.81 7.52
CA VAL A 82 23.40 14.29 6.22
C VAL A 82 22.83 15.68 5.94
N VAL A 83 23.73 16.67 5.83
CA VAL A 83 23.38 18.04 5.45
C VAL A 83 23.90 18.32 4.05
N SER A 84 23.00 18.56 3.11
CA SER A 84 23.30 18.66 1.69
C SER A 84 22.39 19.66 0.98
N ALA A 85 22.56 19.83 -0.33
CA ALA A 85 21.63 20.64 -1.13
C ALA A 85 20.19 20.09 -1.12
N TYR A 86 20.00 18.78 -0.91
CA TYR A 86 18.69 18.15 -0.90
C TYR A 86 18.01 18.26 0.48
N SER A 87 18.74 18.09 1.59
CA SER A 87 18.19 18.40 2.92
C SER A 87 17.83 19.90 3.03
N ASN A 88 18.61 20.76 2.37
CA ASN A 88 18.33 22.19 2.29
C ASN A 88 17.06 22.49 1.47
N ALA A 89 16.79 21.69 0.43
CA ALA A 89 15.55 21.76 -0.34
C ALA A 89 14.33 21.36 0.51
N VAL A 90 14.44 20.31 1.35
CA VAL A 90 13.38 19.93 2.31
C VAL A 90 13.00 21.10 3.22
N VAL A 91 14.00 21.77 3.81
CA VAL A 91 13.76 22.93 4.69
C VAL A 91 13.11 24.08 3.93
N ALA A 92 13.56 24.38 2.71
CA ALA A 92 12.99 25.45 1.91
C ALA A 92 11.54 25.17 1.48
N ASP A 93 11.25 23.92 1.08
CA ASP A 93 9.90 23.48 0.70
C ASP A 93 8.93 23.54 1.90
N ALA A 94 9.35 23.03 3.07
CA ALA A 94 8.54 23.11 4.29
C ALA A 94 8.26 24.57 4.70
N ARG A 95 9.26 25.46 4.61
CA ARG A 95 9.07 26.90 4.85
C ARG A 95 8.08 27.52 3.85
N ALA A 96 8.15 27.15 2.58
CA ALA A 96 7.21 27.62 1.56
C ALA A 96 5.77 27.15 1.83
N ALA A 97 5.60 25.98 2.46
CA ALA A 97 4.30 25.44 2.89
C ALA A 97 3.74 26.04 4.20
N GLY A 98 4.38 27.09 4.75
CA GLY A 98 3.86 27.82 5.91
C GLY A 98 4.63 27.59 7.22
N GLY A 99 5.83 26.99 7.17
CA GLY A 99 6.75 26.89 8.31
C GLY A 99 7.29 25.49 8.56
N LEU A 100 8.22 25.36 9.50
CA LEU A 100 8.89 24.10 9.84
C LEU A 100 8.09 23.25 10.84
N THR A 101 6.80 23.05 10.59
CA THR A 101 5.97 22.14 11.38
C THR A 101 6.25 20.69 10.98
N ALA A 102 5.94 19.72 11.86
CA ALA A 102 6.17 18.30 11.58
C ALA A 102 5.49 17.85 10.28
N ASP A 103 4.25 18.28 10.02
CA ASP A 103 3.49 17.92 8.83
C ASP A 103 4.09 18.50 7.54
N ASN A 104 4.53 19.75 7.59
CA ASN A 104 5.18 20.42 6.46
C ASN A 104 6.53 19.78 6.14
N ILE A 105 7.30 19.44 7.18
CA ILE A 105 8.59 18.74 7.06
C ILE A 105 8.38 17.35 6.45
N ALA A 106 7.44 16.56 6.97
CA ALA A 106 7.16 15.22 6.44
C ALA A 106 6.73 15.27 4.96
N SER A 107 5.87 16.24 4.61
CA SER A 107 5.43 16.44 3.22
C SER A 107 6.57 16.84 2.28
N ALA A 108 7.44 17.75 2.72
CA ALA A 108 8.61 18.19 1.97
C ALA A 108 9.65 17.07 1.81
N MET A 109 9.92 16.31 2.89
CA MET A 109 10.79 15.13 2.85
C MET A 109 10.27 14.12 1.83
N SER A 110 8.97 13.81 1.85
CA SER A 110 8.36 12.89 0.88
C SER A 110 8.63 13.31 -0.57
N ARG A 111 8.35 14.58 -0.93
CA ARG A 111 8.57 15.09 -2.29
C ARG A 111 10.04 15.07 -2.72
N VAL A 112 10.94 15.56 -1.85
CA VAL A 112 12.37 15.65 -2.19
C VAL A 112 13.03 14.27 -2.23
N ASN A 113 12.63 13.35 -1.33
CA ASN A 113 13.07 11.96 -1.34
C ASN A 113 12.67 11.26 -2.64
N ALA A 114 11.41 11.45 -3.07
CA ALA A 114 10.92 10.91 -4.34
C ALA A 114 11.71 11.49 -5.53
N PHE A 115 11.93 12.81 -5.54
CA PHE A 115 12.71 13.48 -6.58
C PHE A 115 14.15 12.90 -6.69
N ALA A 116 14.79 12.61 -5.55
CA ALA A 116 16.15 12.08 -5.46
C ALA A 116 16.28 10.55 -5.74
N GLY A 117 15.17 9.87 -6.05
CA GLY A 117 15.16 8.43 -6.36
C GLY A 117 14.69 7.53 -5.21
N ASP A 118 13.72 7.99 -4.43
CA ASP A 118 13.13 7.32 -3.26
C ASP A 118 14.19 6.98 -2.18
N ILE A 119 15.01 7.96 -1.83
CA ILE A 119 16.02 7.85 -0.76
C ILE A 119 15.76 8.89 0.32
N ASP A 120 16.10 8.60 1.57
CA ASP A 120 16.11 9.62 2.62
C ASP A 120 17.30 10.56 2.43
N VAL A 121 17.06 11.76 1.89
CA VAL A 121 18.12 12.73 1.59
C VAL A 121 18.79 13.34 2.83
N SER A 122 18.20 13.13 4.01
CA SER A 122 18.70 13.63 5.29
C SER A 122 19.52 12.58 6.07
N GLU A 123 19.42 11.29 5.72
CA GLU A 123 20.19 10.21 6.37
C GLU A 123 21.09 9.41 5.41
N THR A 124 20.83 9.44 4.10
CA THR A 124 21.57 8.62 3.14
C THR A 124 22.94 9.20 2.84
N ILE A 125 24.01 8.50 3.25
CA ILE A 125 25.39 8.87 2.89
C ILE A 125 25.65 8.57 1.40
N PRO A 126 26.21 9.52 0.62
CA PRO A 126 26.59 9.26 -0.76
C PRO A 126 27.73 8.24 -0.85
N THR A 127 27.57 7.26 -1.74
CA THR A 127 28.60 6.27 -2.08
C THR A 127 29.25 6.66 -3.39
N PHE A 128 30.46 7.20 -3.32
CA PHE A 128 31.26 7.55 -4.50
C PHE A 128 32.13 6.36 -4.93
N VAL A 129 32.10 6.05 -6.22
CA VAL A 129 32.93 5.01 -6.84
C VAL A 129 33.96 5.64 -7.79
N SER A 130 34.97 4.85 -8.16
CA SER A 130 35.90 5.25 -9.22
C SER A 130 35.13 5.43 -10.53
N THR A 131 35.50 6.46 -11.29
CA THR A 131 34.92 6.73 -12.60
C THR A 131 35.02 5.50 -13.50
N GLY A 132 33.90 5.08 -14.08
CA GLY A 132 33.82 3.92 -14.97
C GLY A 132 33.44 2.60 -14.27
N ALA A 133 33.45 2.54 -12.94
CA ALA A 133 32.91 1.42 -12.17
C ALA A 133 31.41 1.21 -12.45
N THR A 134 30.95 -0.03 -12.32
CA THR A 134 29.54 -0.42 -12.44
C THR A 134 29.06 -0.97 -11.10
N PRO A 135 28.66 -0.10 -10.15
CA PRO A 135 27.99 -0.53 -8.94
C PRO A 135 26.53 -0.89 -9.21
N GLU A 136 25.95 -1.65 -8.28
CA GLU A 136 24.51 -1.82 -8.12
C GLU A 136 23.85 -0.47 -7.77
N VAL A 137 22.59 -0.25 -8.15
CA VAL A 137 21.86 1.01 -7.87
C VAL A 137 21.45 1.05 -6.39
N SER A 138 22.42 1.27 -5.50
CA SER A 138 22.21 1.43 -4.07
C SER A 138 21.72 2.85 -3.73
N ASP A 139 21.12 3.03 -2.55
CA ASP A 139 20.67 4.35 -2.10
C ASP A 139 21.82 5.36 -2.00
N GLY A 140 23.00 4.90 -1.58
CA GLY A 140 24.21 5.72 -1.61
C GLY A 140 24.64 6.14 -3.02
N ALA A 141 24.50 5.27 -4.02
CA ALA A 141 24.79 5.61 -5.42
C ALA A 141 23.78 6.61 -5.99
N LYS A 142 22.49 6.46 -5.63
CA LYS A 142 21.44 7.44 -5.97
C LYS A 142 21.72 8.80 -5.34
N MET A 143 22.12 8.86 -4.07
CA MET A 143 22.50 10.12 -3.41
C MET A 143 23.72 10.76 -4.07
N ALA A 144 24.73 9.97 -4.44
CA ALA A 144 25.88 10.47 -5.19
C ALA A 144 25.48 11.05 -6.56
N LEU A 145 24.55 10.41 -7.27
CA LEU A 145 24.00 10.94 -8.52
C LEU A 145 23.18 12.22 -8.30
N ALA A 146 22.34 12.27 -7.27
CA ALA A 146 21.58 13.46 -6.91
C ALA A 146 22.50 14.68 -6.69
N LEU A 147 23.56 14.50 -5.90
CA LEU A 147 24.59 15.53 -5.66
C LEU A 147 25.36 15.90 -6.93
N GLY A 148 25.63 14.92 -7.81
CA GLY A 148 26.24 15.15 -9.10
C GLY A 148 25.38 15.98 -10.04
N ALA A 149 24.08 15.65 -10.13
CA ALA A 149 23.08 16.36 -10.92
C ALA A 149 22.90 17.81 -10.46
N GLU A 150 22.82 18.03 -9.16
CA GLU A 150 22.78 19.38 -8.56
C GLU A 150 24.03 20.18 -8.95
N SER A 151 25.22 19.61 -8.76
CA SER A 151 26.49 20.26 -9.11
C SER A 151 26.57 20.57 -10.59
N GLN A 152 26.15 19.64 -11.45
CA GLN A 152 26.15 19.80 -12.90
C GLN A 152 25.19 20.92 -13.32
N SER A 153 23.98 20.96 -12.75
CA SER A 153 22.99 22.00 -13.03
C SER A 153 23.52 23.37 -12.66
N ARG A 154 23.97 23.50 -11.41
CA ARG A 154 24.45 24.75 -10.85
C ARG A 154 25.66 25.29 -11.61
N THR A 155 26.63 24.44 -11.91
CA THR A 155 27.84 24.84 -12.64
C THR A 155 27.56 25.16 -14.11
N SER A 156 26.67 24.43 -14.78
CA SER A 156 26.32 24.69 -16.19
C SER A 156 25.52 25.98 -16.37
N LEU A 157 24.70 26.34 -15.39
CA LEU A 157 23.84 27.52 -15.43
C LEU A 157 24.43 28.74 -14.68
N GLY A 158 25.59 28.59 -14.04
CA GLY A 158 26.22 29.66 -13.26
C GLY A 158 25.42 30.10 -12.03
N LEU A 159 24.68 29.17 -11.42
CA LEU A 159 23.78 29.45 -10.29
C LEU A 159 24.49 29.39 -8.93
N SER A 160 23.91 30.04 -7.94
CA SER A 160 24.23 29.84 -6.52
C SER A 160 23.61 28.55 -5.95
N ILE A 161 24.07 28.10 -4.78
CA ILE A 161 23.43 26.99 -4.05
C ILE A 161 21.98 27.34 -3.70
N GLY A 162 21.69 28.60 -3.36
CA GLY A 162 20.35 29.06 -3.04
C GLY A 162 19.38 28.97 -4.22
N GLU A 163 19.84 29.27 -5.44
CA GLU A 163 19.06 29.13 -6.68
C GLU A 163 18.91 27.67 -7.10
N SER A 164 20.00 26.89 -7.02
CA SER A 164 19.98 25.44 -7.28
C SER A 164 18.97 24.71 -6.38
N ARG A 165 18.91 25.08 -5.09
CA ARG A 165 17.88 24.61 -4.15
C ARG A 165 16.46 24.91 -4.63
N GLN A 166 16.20 26.11 -5.14
CA GLN A 166 14.86 26.45 -5.65
C GLN A 166 14.50 25.62 -6.88
N ASN A 167 15.47 25.26 -7.72
CA ASN A 167 15.23 24.33 -8.83
C ASN A 167 14.87 22.93 -8.35
N ILE A 168 15.51 22.42 -7.28
CA ILE A 168 15.14 21.14 -6.66
C ILE A 168 13.71 21.21 -6.11
N VAL A 169 13.38 22.24 -5.34
CA VAL A 169 12.02 22.43 -4.77
C VAL A 169 10.96 22.52 -5.86
N ALA A 170 11.21 23.30 -6.92
CA ALA A 170 10.27 23.47 -8.02
C ALA A 170 10.03 22.16 -8.78
N GLN A 171 11.08 21.40 -9.09
CA GLN A 171 10.96 20.12 -9.80
C GLN A 171 10.33 19.03 -8.94
N ALA A 172 10.73 18.92 -7.67
CA ALA A 172 10.09 18.01 -6.72
C ALA A 172 8.60 18.33 -6.55
N GLY A 173 8.23 19.61 -6.49
CA GLY A 173 6.83 20.07 -6.43
C GLY A 173 6.01 19.74 -7.68
N ASN A 174 6.65 19.64 -8.85
CA ASN A 174 6.01 19.20 -10.10
C ASN A 174 5.90 17.67 -10.23
N GLY A 175 6.40 16.91 -9.26
CA GLY A 175 6.46 15.45 -9.34
C GLY A 175 7.50 14.93 -10.34
N ASP A 176 8.50 15.76 -10.68
CA ASP A 176 9.66 15.36 -11.48
C ASP A 176 10.55 14.39 -10.67
N ASN A 177 11.52 13.78 -11.34
CA ASN A 177 12.62 13.06 -10.70
C ASN A 177 13.92 13.26 -11.50
N LEU A 178 15.03 12.72 -11.01
CA LEU A 178 16.33 12.82 -11.68
C LEU A 178 16.35 12.20 -13.10
N ALA A 179 15.39 11.35 -13.46
CA ALA A 179 15.30 10.69 -14.77
C ALA A 179 14.19 11.27 -15.67
N GLN A 180 13.24 12.03 -15.14
CA GLN A 180 12.03 12.48 -15.83
C GLN A 180 11.64 13.89 -15.37
N CYS A 181 11.29 14.75 -16.32
CA CYS A 181 10.87 16.11 -16.06
C CYS A 181 9.60 16.43 -16.85
N ASN A 182 8.68 17.15 -16.23
CA ASN A 182 7.35 17.47 -16.76
C ASN A 182 7.23 18.94 -17.23
N ALA A 183 8.36 19.67 -17.39
CA ALA A 183 8.33 21.07 -17.81
C ALA A 183 7.77 21.27 -19.22
N GLY A 184 6.68 22.04 -19.31
CA GLY A 184 6.02 22.37 -20.57
C GLY A 184 4.76 21.55 -20.85
N ALA A 185 4.40 20.58 -19.99
CA ALA A 185 3.00 20.21 -19.86
C ALA A 185 2.23 21.51 -19.59
N GLY A 186 1.16 21.76 -20.33
CA GLY A 186 0.30 22.91 -20.06
C GLY A 186 -0.12 22.93 -18.59
N ASN A 187 -0.71 24.04 -18.14
CA ASN A 187 -1.37 24.06 -16.84
C ASN A 187 -2.22 22.79 -16.73
N ILE A 188 -1.89 21.91 -15.77
CA ILE A 188 -2.50 20.58 -15.68
C ILE A 188 -4.02 20.67 -15.49
N ASN A 189 -4.49 21.83 -14.98
CA ASN A 189 -5.89 22.18 -14.83
C ASN A 189 -6.57 22.70 -16.12
N ALA A 190 -5.83 22.85 -17.23
CA ALA A 190 -6.30 23.45 -18.47
C ALA A 190 -6.35 22.50 -19.68
N ASP A 191 -5.37 21.61 -19.91
CA ASP A 191 -5.33 20.81 -21.15
C ASP A 191 -4.84 19.34 -21.03
N GLY A 192 -4.43 18.86 -19.86
CA GLY A 192 -4.29 17.43 -19.59
C GLY A 192 -3.29 16.65 -20.47
N THR A 193 -2.28 17.31 -21.05
CA THR A 193 -1.23 16.65 -21.84
C THR A 193 0.11 16.60 -21.09
N LEU A 194 0.81 15.46 -21.17
CA LEU A 194 2.03 15.14 -20.39
C LEU A 194 3.34 15.15 -21.20
N ASP A 195 3.28 15.34 -22.52
CA ASP A 195 4.48 15.35 -23.36
C ASP A 195 4.83 16.77 -23.78
N ALA A 196 5.95 17.27 -23.26
CA ALA A 196 6.53 18.53 -23.68
C ALA A 196 8.04 18.41 -23.93
N PRO A 197 8.58 19.14 -24.92
CA PRO A 197 10.00 19.16 -25.18
C PRO A 197 10.75 19.85 -24.03
N VAL A 198 11.93 19.31 -23.72
CA VAL A 198 12.83 19.79 -22.66
C VAL A 198 13.09 21.29 -22.84
N SER A 199 12.45 22.10 -22.00
CA SER A 199 12.68 23.55 -21.93
C SER A 199 13.22 23.93 -20.54
N GLY A 200 13.57 25.20 -20.33
CA GLY A 200 14.41 25.70 -19.22
C GLY A 200 13.99 25.40 -17.78
N ASN A 201 12.84 24.76 -17.51
CA ASN A 201 12.42 24.39 -16.15
C ASN A 201 12.89 22.98 -15.70
N CYS A 202 13.62 22.23 -16.55
CA CYS A 202 14.17 20.90 -16.25
C CYS A 202 15.66 20.90 -15.83
N ALA A 203 16.16 21.97 -15.21
CA ALA A 203 17.57 22.15 -14.86
C ALA A 203 18.23 20.94 -14.18
N ILE A 204 17.69 20.40 -13.07
CA ILE A 204 18.33 19.30 -12.34
C ILE A 204 18.21 17.96 -13.09
N THR A 205 17.02 17.60 -13.61
CA THR A 205 16.85 16.39 -14.44
C THR A 205 17.76 16.38 -15.68
N THR A 206 17.86 17.49 -16.39
CA THR A 206 18.74 17.62 -17.56
C THR A 206 20.20 17.47 -17.15
N ALA A 207 20.56 18.06 -16.01
CA ALA A 207 21.90 17.95 -15.46
C ALA A 207 22.22 16.54 -14.96
N ALA A 208 21.25 15.77 -14.47
CA ALA A 208 21.45 14.36 -14.13
C ALA A 208 21.87 13.55 -15.37
N ALA A 209 21.17 13.74 -16.50
CA ALA A 209 21.52 13.09 -17.75
C ALA A 209 22.92 13.50 -18.24
N ALA A 210 23.25 14.79 -18.14
CA ALA A 210 24.58 15.29 -18.48
C ALA A 210 25.69 14.74 -17.56
N TYR A 211 25.44 14.72 -16.25
CA TYR A 211 26.40 14.22 -15.26
C TYR A 211 26.68 12.72 -15.45
N VAL A 212 25.65 11.93 -15.72
CA VAL A 212 25.78 10.49 -15.98
C VAL A 212 26.68 10.18 -17.18
N GLY A 213 26.57 10.97 -18.24
CA GLY A 213 27.45 10.89 -19.42
C GLY A 213 28.83 11.55 -19.22
N GLY A 214 29.04 12.23 -18.10
CA GLY A 214 30.25 12.99 -17.81
C GLY A 214 31.44 12.13 -17.38
N SER A 215 32.65 12.60 -17.70
CA SER A 215 33.91 11.95 -17.32
C SER A 215 34.21 11.99 -15.81
N ARG A 216 33.42 12.73 -15.03
CA ARG A 216 33.52 12.78 -13.56
C ARG A 216 32.38 12.08 -12.84
N ASN A 217 31.57 11.28 -13.53
CA ASN A 217 30.53 10.51 -12.89
C ASN A 217 31.13 9.55 -11.83
N LYS A 218 31.00 9.93 -10.56
CA LYS A 218 31.42 9.13 -9.40
C LYS A 218 30.24 8.40 -8.73
N SER A 219 29.02 8.51 -9.27
CA SER A 219 27.88 7.73 -8.78
C SER A 219 27.93 6.26 -9.25
N GLY A 220 28.63 6.01 -10.37
CA GLY A 220 28.65 4.71 -11.04
C GLY A 220 27.38 4.36 -11.82
N ILE A 221 26.33 5.17 -11.72
CA ILE A 221 25.11 5.03 -12.51
C ILE A 221 25.38 5.54 -13.92
N LYS A 222 25.36 4.65 -14.92
CA LYS A 222 25.72 4.95 -16.33
C LYS A 222 24.55 5.41 -17.20
N ASN A 223 23.32 5.31 -16.70
CA ASN A 223 22.14 5.79 -17.39
C ASN A 223 21.12 6.27 -16.35
N VAL A 224 20.59 7.49 -16.50
CA VAL A 224 19.49 7.98 -15.64
C VAL A 224 18.24 7.10 -15.74
N SER A 225 18.07 6.31 -16.80
CA SER A 225 17.03 5.29 -16.87
C SER A 225 17.15 4.20 -15.80
N ALA A 226 18.32 4.05 -15.17
CA ALA A 226 18.51 3.16 -14.03
C ALA A 226 17.99 3.77 -12.71
N LEU A 227 17.77 5.09 -12.68
CA LEU A 227 17.07 5.80 -11.61
C LEU A 227 15.56 5.87 -11.83
N LYS A 228 15.07 5.53 -13.03
CA LYS A 228 13.62 5.44 -13.23
C LYS A 228 13.12 4.58 -12.09
N ASN A 229 12.22 5.15 -11.31
CA ASN A 229 11.35 4.33 -10.51
C ASN A 229 10.84 3.26 -11.46
N VAL A 230 11.30 2.07 -11.16
CA VAL A 230 10.41 0.98 -10.91
C VAL A 230 9.00 1.50 -10.58
N LEU A 231 8.24 1.85 -11.63
CA LEU A 231 6.78 1.75 -11.79
C LEU A 231 5.93 3.03 -12.01
N PRO A 232 4.72 2.87 -12.62
CA PRO A 232 3.63 3.84 -12.83
C PRO A 232 3.04 4.59 -11.61
N GLY A 233 3.85 4.89 -10.60
CA GLY A 233 3.47 5.50 -9.33
C GLY A 233 3.11 6.99 -9.34
N HIS A 234 2.76 7.60 -10.47
CA HIS A 234 2.39 9.02 -10.48
C HIS A 234 0.99 9.25 -9.90
N ALA A 235 0.86 10.27 -9.04
CA ALA A 235 -0.43 10.77 -8.61
C ALA A 235 -1.26 11.14 -9.85
N ALA A 236 -2.53 10.75 -9.86
CA ALA A 236 -3.45 11.03 -10.95
C ALA A 236 -4.54 11.98 -10.47
N SER A 237 -4.54 13.20 -11.01
CA SER A 237 -5.67 14.13 -10.87
C SER A 237 -6.65 13.88 -12.00
N VAL A 238 -7.85 13.40 -11.66
CA VAL A 238 -8.85 12.97 -12.64
C VAL A 238 -9.99 13.98 -12.74
N SER A 239 -10.48 14.18 -13.97
CA SER A 239 -11.72 14.92 -14.21
C SER A 239 -12.86 13.92 -14.31
N ILE A 240 -13.77 13.98 -13.33
CA ILE A 240 -14.97 13.14 -13.25
C ILE A 240 -16.20 13.99 -12.95
N SER A 241 -17.38 13.45 -13.26
CA SER A 241 -18.64 14.07 -12.90
C SER A 241 -18.88 14.02 -11.39
N GLY A 242 -19.60 15.00 -10.84
CA GLY A 242 -19.97 14.99 -9.41
C GLY A 242 -20.83 13.77 -9.04
N ALA A 243 -21.58 13.21 -9.99
CA ALA A 243 -22.36 11.99 -9.78
C ALA A 243 -21.47 10.75 -9.63
N ALA A 244 -20.28 10.72 -10.25
CA ALA A 244 -19.34 9.62 -10.10
C ALA A 244 -18.77 9.53 -8.67
N CYS A 245 -18.66 10.64 -7.94
CA CYS A 245 -18.10 10.66 -6.58
C CYS A 245 -18.78 9.69 -5.60
N THR A 246 -20.00 9.24 -5.87
CA THR A 246 -20.78 8.32 -5.02
C THR A 246 -21.33 7.11 -5.79
N ASP A 247 -20.82 6.83 -6.98
CA ASP A 247 -21.33 5.78 -7.88
C ASP A 247 -20.16 5.04 -8.55
N ARG A 248 -19.88 3.82 -8.07
CA ARG A 248 -18.83 2.94 -8.61
C ARG A 248 -18.94 2.62 -10.09
N ASP A 249 -20.14 2.51 -10.64
CA ASP A 249 -20.33 2.11 -12.03
C ASP A 249 -20.01 3.30 -12.96
N LYS A 250 -20.39 4.52 -12.53
CA LYS A 250 -19.96 5.76 -13.17
C LYS A 250 -18.45 5.97 -13.05
N LEU A 251 -17.86 5.76 -11.86
CA LEU A 251 -16.41 5.85 -11.69
C LEU A 251 -15.66 4.89 -12.58
N LEU A 252 -16.10 3.63 -12.65
CA LEU A 252 -15.50 2.64 -13.53
C LEU A 252 -15.57 3.10 -15.00
N SER A 253 -16.72 3.62 -15.44
CA SER A 253 -16.89 4.12 -16.80
C SER A 253 -16.00 5.32 -17.10
N GLU A 254 -15.92 6.30 -16.20
CA GLU A 254 -15.17 7.55 -16.40
C GLU A 254 -13.66 7.36 -16.21
N LEU A 255 -13.24 6.43 -15.34
CA LEU A 255 -11.84 6.11 -15.06
C LEU A 255 -11.32 4.88 -15.84
N GLY A 256 -12.12 4.29 -16.73
CA GLY A 256 -11.75 3.08 -17.47
C GLY A 256 -10.41 3.20 -18.20
N THR A 257 -10.11 4.36 -18.80
CA THR A 257 -8.81 4.62 -19.45
C THR A 257 -7.67 4.65 -18.45
N LEU A 258 -7.85 5.28 -17.29
CA LEU A 258 -6.83 5.30 -16.24
C LEU A 258 -6.53 3.88 -15.74
N PHE A 259 -7.57 3.08 -15.47
CA PHE A 259 -7.41 1.70 -15.03
C PHE A 259 -6.75 0.83 -16.10
N ALA A 260 -7.14 0.98 -17.37
CA ALA A 260 -6.50 0.30 -18.49
C ALA A 260 -5.01 0.69 -18.61
N ASN A 261 -4.67 1.96 -18.44
CA ASN A 261 -3.29 2.42 -18.46
C ASN A 261 -2.49 1.78 -17.31
N ARG A 262 -3.00 1.87 -16.06
CA ARG A 262 -2.36 1.26 -14.89
C ARG A 262 -2.20 -0.26 -14.99
N ASN A 263 -3.14 -0.95 -15.65
CA ASN A 263 -3.05 -2.38 -15.93
C ASN A 263 -2.01 -2.71 -17.03
N ASN A 264 -1.93 -1.87 -18.07
CA ASN A 264 -1.01 -2.07 -19.19
C ASN A 264 0.43 -1.63 -18.88
N GLU A 265 0.59 -0.72 -17.93
CA GLU A 265 1.87 -0.36 -17.35
C GLU A 265 2.49 -1.56 -16.62
N VAL A 266 3.74 -1.37 -16.19
CA VAL A 266 4.41 -2.38 -15.37
C VAL A 266 3.63 -2.51 -14.06
N GLN A 267 3.21 -3.72 -13.72
CA GLN A 267 2.51 -4.01 -12.46
C GLN A 267 3.47 -4.49 -11.35
N ALA A 268 4.70 -4.81 -11.72
CA ALA A 268 5.69 -5.43 -10.87
C ALA A 268 6.82 -4.50 -10.47
N GLN A 269 7.26 -4.58 -9.22
CA GLN A 269 8.49 -3.94 -8.78
C GLN A 269 9.67 -4.43 -9.64
N LEU A 270 10.10 -3.57 -10.56
CA LEU A 270 11.36 -3.63 -11.29
C LEU A 270 12.58 -3.68 -10.33
N GLY A 271 13.74 -4.03 -10.87
CA GLY A 271 14.92 -4.37 -10.07
C GLY A 271 15.01 -5.87 -9.81
N ASN A 272 16.14 -6.34 -9.26
CA ASN A 272 16.42 -7.78 -9.11
C ASN A 272 16.21 -8.61 -10.39
N GLY A 273 16.43 -8.00 -11.57
CA GLY A 273 16.22 -8.62 -12.88
C GLY A 273 14.79 -8.50 -13.46
N VAL A 274 13.85 -7.92 -12.71
CA VAL A 274 12.53 -7.53 -13.21
C VAL A 274 12.64 -6.23 -14.01
N THR A 275 12.10 -6.22 -15.21
CA THR A 275 12.15 -5.12 -16.18
C THR A 275 10.76 -4.89 -16.79
N VAL A 276 10.56 -3.73 -17.42
CA VAL A 276 9.34 -3.43 -18.17
C VAL A 276 9.02 -4.51 -19.21
N ALA A 277 10.05 -5.09 -19.84
CA ALA A 277 9.89 -6.06 -20.91
C ALA A 277 9.57 -7.48 -20.43
N ASN A 278 9.95 -7.85 -19.19
CA ASN A 278 9.88 -9.25 -18.74
C ASN A 278 8.98 -9.48 -17.52
N TRP A 279 8.45 -8.45 -16.86
CA TRP A 279 7.74 -8.62 -15.59
C TRP A 279 6.58 -9.62 -15.67
N LYS A 280 5.83 -9.64 -16.79
CA LYS A 280 4.69 -10.55 -17.00
C LYS A 280 5.06 -12.02 -16.95
N THR A 281 6.32 -12.38 -17.20
CA THR A 281 6.79 -13.78 -17.29
C THR A 281 8.00 -14.05 -16.42
N PHE A 282 8.33 -13.14 -15.51
CA PHE A 282 9.54 -13.21 -14.70
C PHE A 282 9.56 -14.46 -13.82
N ALA A 283 10.65 -15.23 -13.87
CA ALA A 283 10.75 -16.55 -13.24
C ALA A 283 11.48 -16.56 -11.89
N ASN A 284 12.26 -15.53 -11.58
CA ASN A 284 13.15 -15.57 -10.41
C ASN A 284 12.53 -14.98 -9.12
N GLY A 285 11.26 -14.56 -9.15
CA GLY A 285 10.53 -14.02 -7.99
C GLY A 285 9.95 -15.07 -7.04
N GLY A 286 10.27 -16.36 -7.24
CA GLY A 286 9.58 -17.46 -6.54
C GLY A 286 8.24 -17.82 -7.19
N THR A 287 7.51 -18.77 -6.62
CA THR A 287 6.26 -19.29 -7.20
C THR A 287 5.08 -18.32 -7.16
N TRP A 288 5.25 -17.16 -6.53
CA TRP A 288 4.24 -16.11 -6.35
C TRP A 288 4.48 -14.91 -7.27
N GLY A 289 5.56 -14.92 -8.05
CA GLY A 289 5.89 -13.86 -9.00
C GLY A 289 6.60 -12.66 -8.38
N PRO A 290 6.81 -11.58 -9.14
CA PRO A 290 7.44 -10.37 -8.63
C PRO A 290 6.48 -9.58 -7.73
N PHE A 291 7.04 -8.82 -6.79
CA PHE A 291 6.25 -7.97 -5.91
C PHE A 291 5.47 -6.90 -6.68
N ALA A 292 4.38 -6.43 -6.07
CA ALA A 292 3.52 -5.42 -6.65
C ALA A 292 4.22 -4.08 -6.78
N ALA A 293 3.75 -3.33 -7.77
CA ALA A 293 4.08 -1.95 -7.90
C ALA A 293 3.56 -1.05 -6.82
N SER A 294 4.02 0.20 -6.76
CA SER A 294 3.35 1.24 -6.00
C SER A 294 2.66 2.19 -6.99
N TYR A 295 1.35 2.42 -6.82
CA TYR A 295 0.55 3.30 -7.69
C TYR A 295 0.15 4.59 -6.98
N GLY A 296 0.39 5.73 -7.65
CA GLY A 296 0.13 7.06 -7.07
C GLY A 296 -1.32 7.29 -6.68
N PRO A 297 -1.60 8.22 -5.75
CA PRO A 297 -2.96 8.51 -5.32
C PRO A 297 -3.81 9.03 -6.48
N VAL A 298 -5.10 8.66 -6.48
CA VAL A 298 -6.08 9.24 -7.41
C VAL A 298 -6.86 10.32 -6.67
N THR A 299 -6.90 11.53 -7.23
CA THR A 299 -7.63 12.66 -6.65
C THR A 299 -8.62 13.24 -7.66
N ALA A 300 -9.79 13.66 -7.17
CA ALA A 300 -10.85 14.19 -8.00
C ALA A 300 -11.40 15.48 -7.39
N ALA A 301 -11.05 16.63 -7.97
CA ALA A 301 -11.47 17.94 -7.46
C ALA A 301 -13.01 18.11 -7.40
N ALA A 302 -13.73 17.45 -8.32
CA ALA A 302 -15.20 17.48 -8.39
C ALA A 302 -15.89 16.90 -7.13
N CYS A 303 -15.19 16.08 -6.34
CA CYS A 303 -15.76 15.45 -5.14
C CYS A 303 -15.67 16.32 -3.88
N GLY A 304 -15.05 17.51 -3.97
CA GLY A 304 -15.06 18.51 -2.92
C GLY A 304 -14.56 17.98 -1.58
N SER A 305 -15.32 18.21 -0.50
CA SER A 305 -14.97 17.81 0.86
C SER A 305 -15.35 16.38 1.24
N ASP A 306 -16.05 15.62 0.38
CA ASP A 306 -16.42 14.21 0.65
C ASP A 306 -15.43 13.22 0.02
N THR A 307 -14.14 13.46 0.29
CA THR A 307 -13.04 12.60 -0.19
C THR A 307 -13.23 11.15 0.25
N GLY A 308 -13.80 10.91 1.43
CA GLY A 308 -14.04 9.57 1.95
C GLY A 308 -15.05 8.79 1.12
N ALA A 309 -16.17 9.40 0.69
CA ALA A 309 -17.13 8.71 -0.18
C ALA A 309 -16.54 8.37 -1.54
N PHE A 310 -15.80 9.32 -2.14
CA PHE A 310 -15.09 9.09 -3.39
C PHE A 310 -14.10 7.93 -3.27
N GLN A 311 -13.24 7.92 -2.24
CA GLN A 311 -12.26 6.85 -2.05
C GLN A 311 -12.91 5.48 -1.89
N ARG A 312 -14.06 5.40 -1.19
CA ARG A 312 -14.80 4.14 -1.01
C ARG A 312 -15.35 3.61 -2.34
N GLU A 313 -16.01 4.46 -3.11
CA GLU A 313 -16.54 4.04 -4.41
C GLU A 313 -15.43 3.85 -5.45
N LEU A 314 -14.29 4.51 -5.31
CA LEU A 314 -13.08 4.25 -6.11
C LEU A 314 -12.56 2.82 -5.87
N VAL A 315 -12.47 2.37 -4.61
CA VAL A 315 -12.12 0.98 -4.29
C VAL A 315 -13.09 0.02 -4.97
N MET A 316 -14.40 0.27 -4.88
CA MET A 316 -15.42 -0.56 -5.53
C MET A 316 -15.27 -0.58 -7.07
N ALA A 317 -14.99 0.57 -7.68
CA ALA A 317 -14.77 0.68 -9.12
C ALA A 317 -13.51 -0.09 -9.56
N VAL A 318 -12.43 -0.02 -8.78
CA VAL A 318 -11.20 -0.80 -9.02
C VAL A 318 -11.46 -2.31 -8.89
N GLU A 319 -12.22 -2.73 -7.88
CA GLU A 319 -12.59 -4.15 -7.77
C GLU A 319 -13.44 -4.61 -8.94
N ASN A 320 -14.45 -3.82 -9.36
CA ASN A 320 -15.24 -4.12 -10.56
C ASN A 320 -14.35 -4.27 -11.80
N TYR A 321 -13.42 -3.34 -12.01
CA TYR A 321 -12.45 -3.42 -13.11
C TYR A 321 -11.70 -4.75 -13.13
N TRP A 322 -11.23 -5.22 -11.97
CA TRP A 322 -10.45 -6.46 -11.85
C TRP A 322 -11.29 -7.74 -11.85
N VAL A 323 -12.53 -7.70 -11.36
CA VAL A 323 -13.50 -8.79 -11.53
C VAL A 323 -13.77 -9.01 -13.02
N ASP A 324 -13.93 -7.93 -13.78
CA ASP A 324 -14.21 -7.97 -15.22
C ASP A 324 -13.05 -8.53 -16.05
N GLN A 325 -11.82 -8.56 -15.51
CA GLN A 325 -10.64 -9.15 -16.18
C GLN A 325 -10.63 -10.68 -16.18
N GLY A 326 -11.57 -11.33 -15.49
CA GLY A 326 -11.66 -12.78 -15.47
C GLY A 326 -10.46 -13.45 -14.79
N LEU A 327 -9.99 -12.87 -13.67
CA LEU A 327 -8.85 -13.37 -12.91
C LEU A 327 -9.17 -14.62 -12.10
N ASN A 328 -8.20 -15.52 -11.94
CA ASN A 328 -8.32 -16.71 -11.13
C ASN A 328 -7.90 -16.47 -9.67
N TYR A 329 -8.19 -17.41 -8.77
CA TYR A 329 -7.59 -17.44 -7.44
C TYR A 329 -6.18 -18.04 -7.55
N CYS A 330 -5.17 -17.21 -7.33
CA CYS A 330 -3.76 -17.62 -7.38
C CYS A 330 -2.96 -16.95 -6.27
N HIS A 331 -2.00 -17.62 -5.66
CA HIS A 331 -1.10 -17.01 -4.67
C HIS A 331 -0.05 -16.11 -5.31
N HIS A 332 -0.44 -15.21 -6.22
CA HIS A 332 0.48 -14.28 -6.87
C HIS A 332 0.45 -12.92 -6.19
N HIS A 333 1.57 -12.21 -6.23
CA HIS A 333 1.65 -10.84 -5.72
C HIS A 333 0.90 -9.83 -6.59
N ILE A 334 0.76 -10.10 -7.89
CA ILE A 334 0.12 -9.21 -8.87
C ILE A 334 -0.79 -9.98 -9.83
N PRO A 335 -1.89 -9.39 -10.29
CA PRO A 335 -2.87 -10.08 -11.13
C PRO A 335 -2.34 -10.41 -12.53
N GLY A 336 -1.56 -9.51 -13.14
CA GLY A 336 -1.11 -9.65 -14.52
C GLY A 336 0.05 -10.64 -14.73
N TRP A 337 0.65 -11.16 -13.66
CA TRP A 337 1.77 -12.10 -13.80
C TRP A 337 1.29 -13.45 -14.32
N LEU A 338 1.96 -13.92 -15.38
CA LEU A 338 1.78 -15.24 -15.96
C LEU A 338 2.96 -16.13 -15.55
N PRO A 339 2.77 -17.09 -14.64
CA PRO A 339 3.85 -17.96 -14.21
C PRO A 339 4.48 -18.74 -15.38
N PRO A 340 5.80 -18.94 -15.41
CA PRO A 340 6.47 -19.76 -16.42
C PRO A 340 5.89 -21.18 -16.48
N LYS A 341 5.86 -21.80 -17.67
CA LYS A 341 5.40 -23.20 -17.82
C LYS A 341 6.33 -24.22 -17.14
N SER A 342 7.62 -23.89 -17.00
CA SER A 342 8.65 -24.77 -16.47
C SER A 342 9.56 -24.03 -15.50
N PRO A 343 10.01 -24.68 -14.40
CA PRO A 343 9.60 -26.00 -13.90
C PRO A 343 8.15 -26.05 -13.40
N ALA A 344 7.56 -27.24 -13.33
CA ALA A 344 6.14 -27.49 -13.00
C ALA A 344 5.66 -26.85 -11.67
N LYS A 345 6.57 -26.54 -10.75
CA LYS A 345 6.26 -25.84 -9.49
C LYS A 345 5.61 -24.45 -9.69
N PHE A 346 5.83 -23.80 -10.83
CA PHE A 346 5.22 -22.51 -11.15
C PHE A 346 3.75 -22.61 -11.58
N ARG A 347 3.34 -23.78 -12.09
CA ARG A 347 1.96 -24.02 -12.54
C ARG A 347 1.38 -25.24 -11.83
N ASN A 348 1.36 -25.18 -10.51
CA ASN A 348 0.75 -26.22 -9.69
C ASN A 348 -0.69 -25.84 -9.33
N PHE A 349 -1.64 -26.74 -9.57
CA PHE A 349 -3.04 -26.55 -9.24
C PHE A 349 -3.57 -27.66 -8.32
N SER A 350 -2.72 -28.17 -7.42
CA SER A 350 -2.92 -29.34 -6.54
C SER A 350 -4.38 -29.60 -6.07
N PRO A 351 -4.80 -30.87 -5.91
CA PRO A 351 -6.20 -31.24 -5.65
C PRO A 351 -6.89 -30.81 -4.37
N SER A 352 -6.19 -30.26 -3.38
CA SER A 352 -6.81 -29.80 -2.15
C SER A 352 -7.47 -28.44 -2.38
N GLY A 353 -8.81 -28.39 -2.33
CA GLY A 353 -9.61 -27.19 -2.56
C GLY A 353 -9.34 -26.05 -1.58
N THR A 354 -9.85 -24.86 -1.92
CA THR A 354 -9.65 -23.58 -1.19
C THR A 354 -10.45 -23.45 0.11
N SER A 355 -11.28 -24.44 0.46
CA SER A 355 -12.20 -24.39 1.59
C SER A 355 -11.62 -25.09 2.83
N GLY A 356 -10.60 -24.49 3.46
CA GLY A 356 -10.12 -24.92 4.79
C GLY A 356 -9.17 -26.13 4.82
N GLY A 357 -8.45 -26.41 3.72
CA GLY A 357 -7.34 -27.39 3.68
C GLY A 357 -6.00 -26.72 3.36
N SER A 358 -4.88 -27.42 3.55
CA SER A 358 -3.56 -26.89 3.21
C SER A 358 -3.42 -26.66 1.69
N THR A 359 -3.35 -25.40 1.28
CA THR A 359 -3.05 -24.96 -0.09
C THR A 359 -1.57 -24.66 -0.31
N SER A 360 -0.70 -24.97 0.67
CA SER A 360 0.72 -24.58 0.76
C SER A 360 1.61 -24.91 -0.45
N LYS A 361 1.11 -25.70 -1.41
CA LYS A 361 1.83 -26.03 -2.65
C LYS A 361 1.07 -25.63 -3.93
N MET A 362 -0.19 -25.21 -3.82
CA MET A 362 -0.98 -24.75 -4.95
C MET A 362 -0.50 -23.35 -5.36
N THR A 363 -0.40 -23.11 -6.65
CA THR A 363 -0.16 -21.78 -7.22
C THR A 363 -1.48 -21.12 -7.59
N CYS A 364 -2.33 -21.84 -8.33
CA CYS A 364 -3.67 -21.39 -8.73
C CYS A 364 -4.69 -22.50 -8.55
N THR A 365 -5.96 -22.13 -8.35
CA THR A 365 -7.06 -23.11 -8.44
C THR A 365 -7.31 -23.54 -9.88
N ALA A 366 -7.99 -24.66 -10.06
CA ALA A 366 -8.36 -25.18 -11.37
C ALA A 366 -9.84 -24.97 -11.65
N ASN A 367 -10.37 -23.80 -11.29
CA ASN A 367 -11.81 -23.50 -11.39
C ASN A 367 -12.11 -22.29 -12.27
N ARG A 368 -11.10 -21.67 -12.88
CA ARG A 368 -11.28 -20.69 -13.95
C ARG A 368 -10.57 -21.11 -15.23
N ARG A 369 -11.31 -21.06 -16.33
CA ARG A 369 -10.84 -21.36 -17.68
C ARG A 369 -9.99 -20.22 -18.22
N ALA A 370 -9.10 -20.52 -19.16
CA ALA A 370 -8.23 -19.55 -19.81
C ALA A 370 -8.98 -18.40 -20.52
N ASP A 371 -10.25 -18.59 -20.88
CA ASP A 371 -11.13 -17.54 -21.41
C ASP A 371 -11.71 -16.60 -20.33
N GLY A 372 -11.43 -16.87 -19.05
CA GLY A 372 -11.93 -16.12 -17.91
C GLY A 372 -13.22 -16.67 -17.31
N SER A 373 -13.88 -17.67 -17.90
CA SER A 373 -15.10 -18.25 -17.33
C SER A 373 -14.83 -19.20 -16.14
N GLN A 374 -15.68 -19.16 -15.14
CA GLN A 374 -15.61 -20.02 -13.95
C GLN A 374 -16.28 -21.38 -14.20
N SER A 375 -15.83 -22.41 -13.49
CA SER A 375 -16.35 -23.77 -13.60
C SER A 375 -16.51 -24.39 -12.22
N LEU A 376 -17.75 -24.83 -11.92
CA LEU A 376 -18.06 -25.64 -10.73
C LEU A 376 -17.29 -26.97 -10.74
N ARG A 377 -17.06 -27.51 -11.94
CA ARG A 377 -16.24 -28.70 -12.14
C ARG A 377 -14.79 -28.29 -12.29
N ARG A 378 -13.92 -28.92 -11.49
CA ARG A 378 -12.49 -28.69 -11.58
C ARG A 378 -11.93 -29.08 -12.95
N LEU A 379 -11.09 -28.21 -13.49
CA LEU A 379 -10.32 -28.41 -14.72
C LEU A 379 -9.18 -29.40 -14.47
N THR A 380 -8.87 -30.22 -15.46
CA THR A 380 -7.90 -31.32 -15.32
C THR A 380 -6.62 -31.09 -16.10
N THR A 381 -6.60 -30.14 -17.04
CA THR A 381 -5.43 -29.86 -17.86
C THR A 381 -4.89 -28.46 -17.59
N SER A 382 -3.57 -28.32 -17.55
CA SER A 382 -2.91 -27.04 -17.22
C SER A 382 -3.18 -25.95 -18.26
N ASP A 383 -3.30 -26.31 -19.55
CA ASP A 383 -3.53 -25.32 -20.63
C ASP A 383 -4.96 -24.76 -20.62
N GLU A 384 -5.92 -25.41 -19.95
CA GLU A 384 -7.27 -24.89 -19.76
C GLU A 384 -7.37 -23.86 -18.64
N ILE A 385 -6.40 -23.79 -17.73
CA ILE A 385 -6.48 -22.98 -16.51
C ILE A 385 -6.04 -21.54 -16.80
N GLN A 386 -6.82 -20.57 -16.30
CA GLN A 386 -6.35 -19.19 -16.20
C GLN A 386 -5.28 -19.10 -15.12
N TRP A 387 -4.05 -18.78 -15.52
CA TRP A 387 -2.89 -18.69 -14.64
C TRP A 387 -2.61 -17.26 -14.17
N GLN A 388 -3.38 -16.27 -14.61
CA GLN A 388 -3.35 -14.92 -14.04
C GLN A 388 -4.37 -14.84 -12.91
N GLY A 389 -4.01 -14.20 -11.81
CA GLY A 389 -4.85 -14.22 -10.62
C GLY A 389 -4.14 -13.80 -9.36
N VAL A 390 -4.92 -13.65 -8.29
CA VAL A 390 -4.48 -13.22 -6.96
C VAL A 390 -5.37 -13.88 -5.92
N ASP A 391 -4.85 -14.14 -4.72
CA ASP A 391 -5.61 -14.71 -3.62
C ASP A 391 -6.37 -13.61 -2.87
N CYS A 392 -7.15 -13.97 -1.85
CA CYS A 392 -7.93 -13.00 -1.09
C CYS A 392 -7.11 -11.81 -0.55
N SER A 393 -5.96 -12.07 0.08
CA SER A 393 -5.15 -11.03 0.71
C SER A 393 -4.32 -10.24 -0.31
N ASN A 394 -3.83 -10.90 -1.35
CA ASN A 394 -3.14 -10.22 -2.45
C ASN A 394 -4.10 -9.38 -3.28
N PHE A 395 -5.34 -9.83 -3.48
CA PHE A 395 -6.35 -9.07 -4.20
C PHE A 395 -6.72 -7.78 -3.46
N THR A 396 -7.05 -7.86 -2.17
CA THR A 396 -7.41 -6.66 -1.39
C THR A 396 -6.24 -5.69 -1.27
N SER A 397 -5.02 -6.19 -1.02
CA SER A 397 -3.81 -5.37 -1.04
C SER A 397 -3.59 -4.69 -2.40
N TRP A 398 -3.73 -5.46 -3.49
CA TRP A 398 -3.61 -4.94 -4.85
C TRP A 398 -4.63 -3.85 -5.16
N VAL A 399 -5.89 -4.02 -4.79
CA VAL A 399 -6.97 -3.05 -5.04
C VAL A 399 -6.68 -1.72 -4.37
N TYR A 400 -6.29 -1.75 -3.09
CA TYR A 400 -5.96 -0.55 -2.32
C TYR A 400 -4.72 0.16 -2.84
N ASN A 401 -3.70 -0.62 -3.21
CA ASN A 401 -2.50 -0.10 -3.86
C ASN A 401 -2.83 0.50 -5.23
N PHE A 402 -3.57 -0.20 -6.10
CA PHE A 402 -3.95 0.24 -7.43
C PHE A 402 -4.86 1.48 -7.42
N ALA A 403 -5.64 1.68 -6.35
CA ALA A 403 -6.38 2.92 -6.09
C ALA A 403 -5.48 4.06 -5.56
N GLY A 404 -4.26 3.75 -5.12
CA GLY A 404 -3.29 4.69 -4.57
C GLY A 404 -3.60 5.15 -3.15
N LEU A 405 -4.27 4.33 -2.34
CA LEU A 405 -4.77 4.72 -1.02
C LEU A 405 -3.89 4.27 0.16
N THR A 406 -2.88 3.44 -0.09
CA THR A 406 -2.04 2.85 0.98
C THR A 406 -0.55 3.13 0.84
N GLN A 407 -0.16 3.99 -0.11
CA GLN A 407 1.25 4.28 -0.38
C GLN A 407 2.00 4.86 0.81
N ASP A 408 1.38 5.80 1.54
CA ASP A 408 1.97 6.45 2.72
C ASP A 408 2.26 5.47 3.88
N THR A 409 1.74 4.25 3.77
CA THR A 409 1.92 3.14 4.71
C THR A 409 2.73 1.97 4.10
N ASN A 410 3.43 2.19 2.99
CA ASN A 410 4.14 1.16 2.23
C ASN A 410 3.25 -0.01 1.77
N ASN A 411 2.02 0.30 1.36
CA ASN A 411 0.95 -0.61 0.93
C ASN A 411 0.37 -1.53 2.02
N LEU A 412 -0.90 -1.92 1.89
CA LEU A 412 -1.50 -2.93 2.78
C LEU A 412 -0.70 -4.25 2.68
N GLU A 413 -0.38 -4.88 3.81
CA GLU A 413 0.36 -6.14 3.80
C GLU A 413 -0.34 -7.25 3.02
N THR A 414 0.49 -8.15 2.50
CA THR A 414 0.03 -9.40 1.87
C THR A 414 0.20 -10.56 2.84
N GLY A 415 -0.53 -11.64 2.65
CA GLY A 415 -0.56 -12.74 3.62
C GLY A 415 -1.56 -12.45 4.73
N ILE A 416 -2.53 -13.35 4.86
CA ILE A 416 -3.74 -13.11 5.65
C ILE A 416 -3.48 -12.81 7.13
N GLY A 417 -2.50 -13.48 7.76
CA GLY A 417 -2.24 -13.30 9.18
C GLY A 417 -1.73 -11.89 9.52
N SER A 418 -0.74 -11.40 8.76
CA SER A 418 -0.22 -10.03 8.93
C SER A 418 -1.28 -8.99 8.57
N GLN A 419 -1.94 -9.16 7.41
CA GLN A 419 -2.98 -8.22 6.97
C GLN A 419 -4.13 -8.09 7.98
N ALA A 420 -4.52 -9.20 8.64
CA ALA A 420 -5.60 -9.20 9.63
C ALA A 420 -5.21 -8.58 10.97
N CYS A 421 -4.05 -8.95 11.54
CA CYS A 421 -3.74 -8.61 12.92
C CYS A 421 -2.75 -7.44 13.10
N SER A 422 -1.88 -7.18 12.12
CA SER A 422 -0.81 -6.18 12.30
C SER A 422 -1.40 -4.77 12.41
N THR A 423 -0.90 -4.00 13.38
CA THR A 423 -1.20 -2.56 13.53
C THR A 423 0.04 -1.71 13.27
N GLY A 424 1.18 -2.36 13.03
CA GLY A 424 2.37 -1.76 12.45
C GLY A 424 3.37 -1.09 13.40
N ASP A 425 3.28 -1.43 14.68
CA ASP A 425 4.36 -1.32 15.68
C ASP A 425 4.75 -2.70 16.25
N ASP A 426 4.31 -3.77 15.58
CA ASP A 426 4.49 -5.12 16.08
C ASP A 426 5.85 -5.72 15.68
N PRO A 427 6.53 -6.43 16.61
CA PRO A 427 7.84 -7.04 16.34
C PRO A 427 7.78 -8.25 15.39
N LEU A 428 6.60 -8.56 14.82
CA LEU A 428 6.38 -9.74 13.99
C LEU A 428 6.47 -9.44 12.49
N VAL A 429 6.27 -8.19 12.07
CA VAL A 429 6.63 -7.72 10.72
C VAL A 429 8.05 -7.17 10.72
N SER A 430 8.85 -7.57 9.73
CA SER A 430 10.28 -7.27 9.63
C SER A 430 10.63 -5.84 9.21
N SER A 431 9.67 -4.91 9.16
CA SER A 431 9.82 -3.62 8.48
C SER A 431 9.44 -2.39 9.29
N GLY A 432 8.98 -2.50 10.55
CA GLY A 432 8.48 -1.33 11.31
C GLY A 432 7.37 -0.58 10.56
N LYS A 433 6.68 -1.30 9.67
CA LYS A 433 5.73 -0.76 8.71
C LYS A 433 4.38 -0.61 9.40
N ARG A 434 3.84 0.60 9.37
CA ARG A 434 2.51 0.89 9.88
C ARG A 434 1.44 0.26 8.98
N GLU A 435 0.59 -0.62 9.48
CA GLU A 435 -0.55 -1.10 8.68
C GLU A 435 -1.61 0.00 8.54
N PRO A 436 -2.18 0.20 7.34
CA PRO A 436 -3.22 1.19 7.14
C PRO A 436 -4.51 0.81 7.88
N GLY A 437 -5.20 1.84 8.35
CA GLY A 437 -6.53 1.71 8.94
C GLY A 437 -6.58 1.33 10.42
N VAL A 438 -7.79 1.01 10.87
CA VAL A 438 -8.10 0.59 12.25
C VAL A 438 -8.84 -0.74 12.25
N LEU A 439 -8.58 -1.56 13.26
CA LEU A 439 -9.28 -2.83 13.49
C LEU A 439 -10.53 -2.59 14.36
N LEU A 440 -11.64 -3.20 13.98
CA LEU A 440 -12.95 -3.08 14.60
C LEU A 440 -13.48 -4.45 15.01
N ASP A 441 -13.95 -4.54 16.25
CA ASP A 441 -14.60 -5.72 16.83
C ASP A 441 -16.06 -5.85 16.38
N ILE A 442 -16.24 -5.85 15.05
CA ILE A 442 -17.47 -6.22 14.37
C ILE A 442 -17.28 -7.66 13.89
N ASN A 443 -17.96 -8.59 14.53
CA ASN A 443 -17.69 -10.02 14.47
C ASN A 443 -18.98 -10.84 14.32
N GLN A 444 -18.85 -12.16 14.23
CA GLN A 444 -20.00 -13.06 14.03
C GLN A 444 -21.10 -12.96 15.11
N GLY A 445 -20.78 -12.49 16.32
CA GLY A 445 -21.71 -12.34 17.44
C GLY A 445 -22.50 -11.04 17.45
N ASN A 446 -22.07 -10.02 16.70
CA ASN A 446 -22.71 -8.69 16.68
C ASN A 446 -22.99 -8.13 15.28
N ILE A 447 -22.60 -8.82 14.21
CA ILE A 447 -22.75 -8.32 12.83
C ILE A 447 -24.20 -7.93 12.48
N ALA A 448 -25.20 -8.67 12.96
CA ALA A 448 -26.61 -8.36 12.69
C ALA A 448 -27.03 -6.96 13.17
N SER A 449 -26.51 -6.50 14.32
CA SER A 449 -26.76 -5.15 14.83
C SER A 449 -25.76 -4.11 14.31
N MET A 450 -24.58 -4.54 13.87
CA MET A 450 -23.47 -3.65 13.50
C MET A 450 -23.34 -3.43 11.99
N VAL A 451 -24.08 -4.17 11.14
CA VAL A 451 -23.97 -4.09 9.67
C VAL A 451 -24.18 -2.67 9.12
N GLY A 452 -25.04 -1.87 9.73
CA GLY A 452 -25.28 -0.47 9.34
C GLY A 452 -24.08 0.47 9.55
N TYR A 453 -23.09 0.04 10.35
CA TYR A 453 -21.85 0.79 10.55
C TYR A 453 -20.75 0.41 9.57
N LEU A 454 -20.89 -0.68 8.82
CA LEU A 454 -19.94 -1.03 7.76
C LEU A 454 -20.02 -0.02 6.62
N LYS A 455 -18.90 0.22 5.96
CA LYS A 455 -18.75 1.15 4.85
C LYS A 455 -18.14 0.43 3.65
N PRO A 456 -18.53 0.78 2.40
CA PRO A 456 -17.92 0.18 1.22
C PRO A 456 -16.39 0.26 1.28
N GLY A 457 -15.71 -0.84 0.93
CA GLY A 457 -14.27 -0.97 1.06
C GLY A 457 -13.79 -1.56 2.40
N ASP A 458 -14.60 -1.58 3.46
CA ASP A 458 -14.21 -2.25 4.71
C ASP A 458 -13.78 -3.71 4.43
N LEU A 459 -12.64 -4.10 4.98
CA LEU A 459 -12.12 -5.46 4.85
C LEU A 459 -12.64 -6.31 6.00
N LEU A 460 -13.33 -7.40 5.68
CA LEU A 460 -13.90 -8.34 6.65
C LEU A 460 -13.00 -9.58 6.68
N TYR A 461 -12.43 -9.88 7.84
CA TYR A 461 -11.57 -11.05 8.02
C TYR A 461 -12.37 -12.24 8.51
N VAL A 462 -12.21 -13.38 7.85
CA VAL A 462 -13.03 -14.57 8.05
C VAL A 462 -12.14 -15.72 8.49
N THR A 463 -12.63 -16.43 9.51
CA THR A 463 -11.93 -17.59 10.07
C THR A 463 -12.24 -18.87 9.31
N GLN A 464 -11.33 -19.83 9.41
CA GLN A 464 -11.62 -21.21 9.00
C GLN A 464 -12.79 -21.78 9.81
N LYS A 465 -13.52 -22.76 9.22
CA LYS A 465 -14.67 -23.40 9.87
C LYS A 465 -14.27 -24.26 11.07
N ALA A 466 -13.13 -24.93 11.00
CA ALA A 466 -12.65 -25.83 12.03
C ALA A 466 -11.80 -25.09 13.06
N LYS A 467 -11.87 -25.49 14.32
CA LYS A 467 -10.91 -25.02 15.33
C LYS A 467 -9.51 -25.46 14.95
N VAL A 468 -8.51 -24.65 15.28
CA VAL A 468 -7.12 -25.10 15.20
C VAL A 468 -6.90 -26.24 16.19
N SER A 469 -6.14 -27.26 15.81
CA SER A 469 -5.79 -28.33 16.73
C SER A 469 -5.06 -27.74 17.93
N ALA A 470 -5.37 -28.20 19.15
CA ALA A 470 -4.52 -27.95 20.31
C ALA A 470 -3.09 -28.35 19.91
N ASN A 471 -2.13 -27.42 19.97
CA ASN A 471 -0.70 -27.56 19.61
C ASN A 471 -0.24 -27.00 18.24
N VAL A 472 -0.96 -26.08 17.58
CA VAL A 472 -0.33 -25.22 16.55
C VAL A 472 0.54 -24.16 17.25
N GLY A 473 1.75 -24.54 17.66
CA GLY A 473 2.67 -23.67 18.40
C GLY A 473 2.28 -23.44 19.87
N ALA A 474 3.12 -22.68 20.59
CA ALA A 474 3.15 -22.55 22.05
C ALA A 474 2.10 -21.60 22.67
N VAL A 475 0.91 -21.48 22.07
CA VAL A 475 -0.25 -20.85 22.71
C VAL A 475 -1.32 -21.92 22.84
N THR A 476 -1.94 -22.01 24.02
CA THR A 476 -3.12 -22.82 24.26
C THR A 476 -4.33 -22.23 23.53
N THR A 477 -4.28 -22.22 22.20
CA THR A 477 -5.39 -21.91 21.29
C THR A 477 -6.33 -23.10 21.13
N ALA A 478 -6.43 -23.98 22.13
CA ALA A 478 -7.17 -25.24 22.07
C ALA A 478 -8.66 -25.07 21.68
N ASP A 479 -9.16 -23.84 21.62
CA ASP A 479 -10.49 -23.46 21.15
C ASP A 479 -10.52 -22.26 20.15
N GLY A 480 -9.38 -21.93 19.55
CA GLY A 480 -9.22 -20.83 18.60
C GLY A 480 -9.54 -21.18 17.15
N TYR A 481 -9.65 -20.14 16.32
CA TYR A 481 -9.81 -20.27 14.87
C TYR A 481 -8.74 -19.44 14.16
N ASP A 482 -8.08 -20.02 13.17
CA ASP A 482 -7.16 -19.28 12.30
C ASP A 482 -7.95 -18.33 11.39
N VAL A 483 -7.49 -17.09 11.25
CA VAL A 483 -8.01 -16.13 10.29
C VAL A 483 -7.39 -16.49 8.94
N SER A 484 -8.21 -17.01 8.03
CA SER A 484 -7.73 -17.66 6.81
C SER A 484 -8.16 -16.97 5.53
N HIS A 485 -9.04 -15.97 5.61
CA HIS A 485 -9.64 -15.34 4.44
C HIS A 485 -10.03 -13.88 4.69
N VAL A 486 -10.06 -13.07 3.64
CA VAL A 486 -10.50 -11.67 3.67
C VAL A 486 -11.43 -11.38 2.50
N ILE A 487 -12.43 -10.55 2.72
CA ILE A 487 -13.42 -10.11 1.72
C ILE A 487 -13.63 -8.61 1.83
N THR A 488 -14.10 -7.99 0.76
CA THR A 488 -14.42 -6.56 0.74
C THR A 488 -15.93 -6.34 0.86
N TRP A 489 -16.33 -5.50 1.81
CA TRP A 489 -17.73 -5.09 1.98
C TRP A 489 -18.15 -4.10 0.90
N THR A 490 -19.28 -4.36 0.23
CA THR A 490 -19.73 -3.49 -0.88
C THR A 490 -20.76 -2.44 -0.44
N GLY A 491 -21.39 -2.63 0.72
CA GLY A 491 -22.50 -1.80 1.20
C GLY A 491 -23.76 -1.85 0.33
N LYS A 492 -23.92 -2.88 -0.51
CA LYS A 492 -25.06 -3.05 -1.41
C LYS A 492 -25.71 -4.41 -1.26
N HIS A 493 -27.02 -4.44 -1.34
CA HIS A 493 -27.79 -5.67 -1.53
C HIS A 493 -27.76 -6.12 -2.99
N TYR A 494 -28.09 -7.39 -3.25
CA TYR A 494 -28.11 -7.96 -4.59
C TYR A 494 -29.06 -7.19 -5.53
N ASN A 495 -30.28 -6.84 -5.08
CA ASN A 495 -31.21 -6.10 -5.92
C ASN A 495 -30.72 -4.69 -6.28
N GLU A 496 -29.98 -4.03 -5.39
CA GLU A 496 -29.43 -2.71 -5.68
C GLU A 496 -28.39 -2.79 -6.80
N LEU A 497 -27.50 -3.79 -6.77
CA LEU A 497 -26.49 -4.02 -7.81
C LEU A 497 -27.13 -4.45 -9.13
N LYS A 498 -28.13 -5.33 -9.07
CA LYS A 498 -28.88 -5.75 -10.25
C LYS A 498 -29.64 -4.60 -10.90
N ALA A 499 -30.17 -3.67 -10.11
CA ALA A 499 -30.86 -2.50 -10.63
C ALA A 499 -29.90 -1.51 -11.30
N SER A 500 -28.67 -1.34 -10.79
CA SER A 500 -27.67 -0.45 -11.40
C SER A 500 -27.01 -1.05 -12.64
N ASP A 501 -26.72 -2.36 -12.62
CA ASP A 501 -25.99 -3.04 -13.68
C ASP A 501 -26.58 -4.44 -13.98
N PRO A 502 -27.76 -4.50 -14.63
CA PRO A 502 -28.50 -5.74 -14.81
C PRO A 502 -27.75 -6.80 -15.62
N ALA A 503 -26.83 -6.39 -16.50
CA ALA A 503 -26.08 -7.32 -17.35
C ALA A 503 -25.04 -8.10 -16.56
N HIS A 504 -24.28 -7.44 -15.68
CA HIS A 504 -23.22 -8.08 -14.90
C HIS A 504 -23.74 -8.88 -13.70
N PHE A 505 -24.98 -8.62 -13.26
CA PHE A 505 -25.64 -9.30 -12.14
C PHE A 505 -26.81 -10.22 -12.58
N ASP A 506 -26.82 -10.66 -13.84
CA ASP A 506 -27.79 -11.65 -14.33
C ASP A 506 -27.45 -13.07 -13.84
N LEU A 507 -28.42 -13.73 -13.19
CA LEU A 507 -28.28 -15.12 -12.74
C LEU A 507 -28.20 -16.13 -13.89
N SER A 508 -28.61 -15.77 -15.11
CA SER A 508 -28.49 -16.65 -16.28
C SER A 508 -27.04 -16.74 -16.80
N THR A 509 -26.18 -15.81 -16.39
CA THR A 509 -24.80 -15.68 -16.86
C THR A 509 -23.75 -15.98 -15.77
N LEU A 510 -24.16 -16.52 -14.62
CA LEU A 510 -23.27 -16.88 -13.51
C LEU A 510 -21.95 -17.51 -13.94
N GLY A 511 -20.84 -16.91 -13.53
CA GLY A 511 -19.49 -17.37 -13.83
C GLY A 511 -19.06 -17.27 -15.30
N LYS A 512 -19.91 -16.80 -16.22
CA LYS A 512 -19.51 -16.54 -17.61
C LYS A 512 -18.69 -15.25 -17.70
N VAL A 513 -17.95 -15.08 -18.79
CA VAL A 513 -17.28 -13.81 -19.12
C VAL A 513 -18.33 -12.70 -19.19
N GLY A 514 -18.09 -11.56 -18.53
CA GLY A 514 -19.04 -10.45 -18.41
C GLY A 514 -20.05 -10.58 -17.27
N SER A 515 -20.05 -11.68 -16.51
CA SER A 515 -20.76 -11.75 -15.21
C SER A 515 -19.81 -11.40 -14.08
N ARG A 516 -20.25 -10.54 -13.17
CA ARG A 516 -19.55 -10.25 -11.92
C ARG A 516 -19.87 -11.23 -10.80
N LEU A 517 -20.96 -12.01 -10.95
CA LEU A 517 -21.37 -13.03 -10.00
C LEU A 517 -20.53 -14.31 -10.11
N GLY A 518 -20.11 -14.85 -8.96
CA GLY A 518 -19.44 -16.14 -8.87
C GLY A 518 -20.35 -17.31 -9.25
N VAL A 519 -19.82 -18.31 -9.94
CA VAL A 519 -20.57 -19.53 -10.32
C VAL A 519 -21.02 -20.34 -9.10
N ASP A 520 -20.34 -20.14 -7.99
CA ASP A 520 -20.52 -20.79 -6.69
C ASP A 520 -21.56 -20.09 -5.79
N ILE A 521 -22.24 -19.04 -6.27
CA ILE A 521 -23.20 -18.24 -5.49
C ILE A 521 -24.26 -19.09 -4.77
N GLY A 522 -24.77 -20.14 -5.40
CA GLY A 522 -25.77 -21.03 -4.81
C GLY A 522 -25.28 -21.79 -3.57
N SER A 523 -23.97 -21.94 -3.37
CA SER A 523 -23.40 -22.63 -2.20
C SER A 523 -23.52 -21.84 -0.90
N TYR A 524 -23.82 -20.54 -0.99
CA TYR A 524 -24.00 -19.64 0.17
C TYR A 524 -25.47 -19.47 0.55
N LEU A 525 -26.38 -19.94 -0.29
CA LEU A 525 -27.81 -19.71 -0.14
C LEU A 525 -28.47 -20.94 0.47
N SER A 526 -28.78 -20.87 1.76
CA SER A 526 -29.50 -21.93 2.47
C SER A 526 -30.65 -21.37 3.30
N THR A 527 -31.74 -22.11 3.35
CA THR A 527 -32.89 -21.86 4.22
C THR A 527 -32.55 -22.18 5.67
N LEU A 528 -33.38 -21.72 6.61
CA LEU A 528 -33.19 -21.99 8.04
C LEU A 528 -33.13 -23.48 8.42
N ASP A 529 -33.83 -24.35 7.70
CA ASP A 529 -33.76 -25.81 7.86
C ASP A 529 -32.52 -26.44 7.21
N GLY A 530 -31.63 -25.64 6.63
CA GLY A 530 -30.36 -26.05 6.05
C GLY A 530 -30.45 -26.58 4.62
N LYS A 531 -31.60 -26.47 3.95
CA LYS A 531 -31.74 -26.83 2.53
C LYS A 531 -31.17 -25.71 1.64
N SER A 532 -30.73 -26.05 0.44
CA SER A 532 -30.34 -25.05 -0.55
C SER A 532 -31.54 -24.22 -0.99
N MET A 533 -31.39 -22.90 -1.01
CA MET A 533 -32.40 -21.99 -1.57
C MET A 533 -32.24 -21.96 -3.09
N PRO A 534 -33.33 -22.07 -3.88
CA PRO A 534 -33.27 -21.93 -5.32
C PRO A 534 -32.75 -20.54 -5.74
N LEU A 535 -31.89 -20.49 -6.77
CA LEU A 535 -31.36 -19.23 -7.27
C LEU A 535 -32.44 -18.29 -7.82
N SER A 536 -33.54 -18.84 -8.35
CA SER A 536 -34.69 -18.06 -8.80
C SER A 536 -35.30 -17.21 -7.68
N GLU A 537 -35.14 -17.63 -6.42
CA GLU A 537 -35.69 -16.94 -5.25
C GLU A 537 -34.81 -15.79 -4.74
N LEU A 538 -33.58 -15.66 -5.25
CA LEU A 538 -32.64 -14.62 -4.84
C LEU A 538 -33.16 -13.23 -5.24
N GLY A 539 -33.35 -12.37 -4.26
CA GLY A 539 -33.86 -11.00 -4.43
C GLY A 539 -35.39 -10.91 -4.55
N GLU A 540 -36.15 -12.00 -4.45
CA GLU A 540 -37.62 -11.96 -4.58
C GLU A 540 -38.32 -11.23 -3.41
N SER A 541 -37.68 -11.17 -2.24
CA SER A 541 -38.15 -10.45 -1.06
C SER A 541 -36.97 -9.93 -0.25
N THR A 542 -37.22 -9.01 0.69
CA THR A 542 -36.18 -8.44 1.55
C THR A 542 -35.39 -9.50 2.34
N ASP A 543 -36.07 -10.55 2.83
CA ASP A 543 -35.40 -11.65 3.55
C ASP A 543 -34.61 -12.62 2.63
N LYS A 544 -34.74 -12.46 1.32
CA LYS A 544 -34.02 -13.23 0.29
C LYS A 544 -33.09 -12.36 -0.54
N ASP A 545 -32.85 -11.13 -0.12
CA ASP A 545 -31.99 -10.15 -0.79
C ASP A 545 -30.75 -9.89 0.08
N PRO A 546 -29.72 -10.74 0.00
CA PRO A 546 -28.57 -10.64 0.89
C PRO A 546 -27.71 -9.42 0.55
N TRP A 547 -26.91 -9.01 1.53
CA TRP A 547 -25.78 -8.13 1.28
C TRP A 547 -24.80 -8.80 0.33
N MET A 548 -24.05 -8.01 -0.43
CA MET A 548 -23.07 -8.50 -1.37
C MET A 548 -21.66 -8.09 -0.95
N ILE A 549 -20.71 -8.99 -1.19
CA ILE A 549 -19.28 -8.82 -0.95
C ILE A 549 -18.53 -9.07 -2.24
N ILE A 550 -17.32 -8.55 -2.34
CA ILE A 550 -16.35 -8.97 -3.35
C ILE A 550 -15.32 -9.85 -2.68
N ASP A 551 -15.05 -10.98 -3.32
CA ASP A 551 -14.19 -12.01 -2.76
C ASP A 551 -13.32 -12.63 -3.86
N SER A 552 -12.00 -12.69 -3.64
CA SER A 552 -11.15 -13.62 -4.38
C SER A 552 -11.13 -14.96 -3.66
N HIS A 553 -12.02 -15.86 -4.08
CA HIS A 553 -12.16 -17.21 -3.57
C HIS A 553 -12.47 -18.18 -4.70
N TYR A 554 -12.18 -19.47 -4.51
CA TYR A 554 -12.55 -20.59 -5.39
C TYR A 554 -12.04 -20.50 -6.83
N ALA A 555 -12.53 -19.56 -7.63
CA ALA A 555 -12.16 -19.29 -9.02
C ALA A 555 -11.72 -17.83 -9.22
N GLY A 556 -11.39 -17.10 -8.15
CA GLY A 556 -10.88 -15.72 -8.18
C GLY A 556 -11.91 -14.67 -7.81
N PRO A 557 -11.60 -13.38 -8.07
CA PRO A 557 -12.47 -12.26 -7.74
C PRO A 557 -13.86 -12.40 -8.37
N ALA A 558 -14.89 -12.27 -7.55
CA ALA A 558 -16.29 -12.21 -7.95
C ALA A 558 -17.15 -11.69 -6.81
N TYR A 559 -18.34 -11.21 -7.14
CA TYR A 559 -19.39 -10.92 -6.18
C TYR A 559 -20.00 -12.20 -5.63
N ARG A 560 -20.18 -12.22 -4.30
CA ARG A 560 -20.83 -13.31 -3.57
C ARG A 560 -21.78 -12.74 -2.51
N PRO A 561 -22.79 -13.53 -2.09
CA PRO A 561 -23.65 -13.16 -0.97
C PRO A 561 -22.87 -13.12 0.33
N PHE A 562 -23.28 -12.22 1.20
CA PHE A 562 -22.98 -12.20 2.63
C PHE A 562 -24.32 -12.32 3.37
N VAL A 563 -24.65 -13.54 3.75
CA VAL A 563 -25.94 -13.86 4.34
C VAL A 563 -25.84 -13.76 5.86
N ILE A 564 -26.39 -12.67 6.42
CA ILE A 564 -26.70 -12.60 7.84
C ILE A 564 -27.98 -13.39 8.08
N GLN A 565 -28.02 -14.25 9.10
CA GLN A 565 -29.21 -15.03 9.42
C GLN A 565 -30.43 -14.12 9.62
N ASN A 566 -31.54 -14.46 8.97
CA ASN A 566 -32.82 -13.74 9.07
C ASN A 566 -33.99 -14.74 9.17
N ALA A 567 -35.22 -14.30 8.92
CA ALA A 567 -36.42 -15.13 9.03
C ALA A 567 -36.50 -16.28 7.99
N THR A 568 -35.76 -16.19 6.88
CA THR A 568 -35.83 -17.13 5.76
C THR A 568 -34.50 -17.86 5.52
N MET A 569 -33.39 -17.14 5.64
CA MET A 569 -32.06 -17.61 5.29
C MET A 569 -31.19 -17.86 6.51
N LYS A 570 -30.43 -18.96 6.46
CA LYS A 570 -29.39 -19.28 7.44
C LYS A 570 -28.13 -18.47 7.13
N ALA A 571 -27.39 -18.07 8.17
CA ALA A 571 -26.10 -17.41 7.98
C ALA A 571 -25.16 -18.28 7.15
N ASP A 572 -24.47 -17.65 6.19
CA ASP A 572 -23.45 -18.31 5.40
C ASP A 572 -22.12 -18.43 6.18
N TRP A 573 -21.10 -18.97 5.52
CA TRP A 573 -19.78 -19.10 6.13
C TRP A 573 -19.16 -17.74 6.50
N TYR A 574 -19.32 -16.72 5.65
CA TYR A 574 -18.71 -15.41 5.87
C TYR A 574 -19.28 -14.76 7.13
N ALA A 575 -20.60 -14.69 7.27
CA ALA A 575 -21.24 -14.11 8.43
C ALA A 575 -21.01 -14.96 9.70
N ALA A 576 -21.14 -16.29 9.61
CA ALA A 576 -20.97 -17.18 10.76
C ALA A 576 -19.52 -17.28 11.26
N SER A 577 -18.54 -16.97 10.40
CA SER A 577 -17.10 -17.08 10.70
C SER A 577 -16.37 -15.75 10.65
N LEU A 578 -17.10 -14.63 10.54
CA LEU A 578 -16.54 -13.30 10.61
C LEU A 578 -15.75 -13.15 11.91
N SER A 579 -14.49 -12.75 11.80
CA SER A 579 -13.66 -12.42 12.95
C SER A 579 -13.80 -10.95 13.25
N HIS A 580 -13.31 -10.08 12.39
CA HIS A 580 -13.24 -8.66 12.68
C HIS A 580 -13.17 -7.88 11.37
N VAL A 581 -13.20 -6.56 11.47
CA VAL A 581 -13.17 -5.66 10.33
C VAL A 581 -11.93 -4.76 10.39
N ARG A 582 -11.33 -4.45 9.25
CA ARG A 582 -10.38 -3.32 9.11
C ARG A 582 -11.02 -2.23 8.27
N ARG A 583 -11.04 -1.02 8.82
CA ARG A 583 -11.43 0.19 8.10
C ARG A 583 -10.18 0.97 7.72
N ILE A 584 -9.92 1.08 6.42
CA ILE A 584 -8.78 1.85 5.88
C ILE A 584 -9.17 3.30 5.61
N ILE A 585 -10.29 3.51 4.92
CA ILE A 585 -10.79 4.84 4.56
C ILE A 585 -11.58 5.41 5.75
N ASP A 586 -11.35 6.68 6.10
CA ASP A 586 -11.96 7.35 7.26
C ASP A 586 -11.64 6.64 8.61
N ALA A 587 -10.45 6.05 8.71
CA ALA A 587 -10.01 5.34 9.91
C ALA A 587 -9.87 6.26 11.14
N ASP A 588 -9.52 7.52 10.92
CA ASP A 588 -9.48 8.60 11.93
C ASP A 588 -10.86 8.88 12.53
N LYS A 589 -11.91 8.89 11.69
CA LYS A 589 -13.29 9.16 12.12
C LYS A 589 -13.85 8.08 13.06
N VAL A 590 -13.32 6.86 12.98
CA VAL A 590 -13.73 5.74 13.86
C VAL A 590 -13.46 6.06 15.33
N GLN A 591 -12.33 6.71 15.65
CA GLN A 591 -11.97 7.00 17.04
C GLN A 591 -12.86 8.08 17.67
N ALA A 592 -13.46 8.94 16.84
CA ALA A 592 -14.39 9.98 17.27
C ALA A 592 -15.85 9.50 17.35
N ASP A 593 -16.17 8.37 16.72
CA ASP A 593 -17.53 7.81 16.72
C ASP A 593 -17.84 7.13 18.07
N PRO A 594 -18.90 7.54 18.79
CA PRO A 594 -19.19 7.02 20.12
C PRO A 594 -19.61 5.54 20.14
N VAL A 595 -20.09 5.01 19.01
CA VAL A 595 -20.47 3.60 18.86
C VAL A 595 -19.27 2.74 18.44
N LEU A 596 -18.41 3.26 17.56
CA LEU A 596 -17.28 2.49 17.03
C LEU A 596 -16.02 2.59 17.89
N ALA A 597 -15.77 3.71 18.56
CA ALA A 597 -14.58 3.89 19.40
C ALA A 597 -14.41 2.78 20.47
N PRO A 598 -15.47 2.31 21.17
CA PRO A 598 -15.36 1.19 22.10
C PRO A 598 -15.00 -0.16 21.46
N LEU A 599 -15.22 -0.30 20.15
CA LEU A 599 -14.97 -1.51 19.36
C LEU A 599 -13.59 -1.52 18.70
N VAL A 600 -12.81 -0.43 18.78
CA VAL A 600 -11.46 -0.39 18.23
C VAL A 600 -10.60 -1.44 18.94
N ILE A 601 -10.04 -2.36 18.16
CA ILE A 601 -9.14 -3.41 18.63
C ILE A 601 -7.73 -2.85 18.68
N THR A 602 -7.09 -2.91 19.84
CA THR A 602 -5.71 -2.47 20.05
C THR A 602 -4.89 -3.54 20.74
N GLN A 603 -3.56 -3.42 20.68
CA GLN A 603 -2.66 -4.33 21.40
C GLN A 603 -2.85 -4.14 22.91
N THR A 604 -3.15 -5.23 23.62
CA THR A 604 -3.40 -5.25 25.06
C THR A 604 -2.32 -5.97 25.85
N ALA A 605 -1.61 -6.91 25.21
CA ALA A 605 -0.50 -7.62 25.82
C ALA A 605 0.52 -8.06 24.76
N SER A 606 1.76 -8.22 25.22
CA SER A 606 2.84 -8.84 24.47
C SER A 606 3.51 -9.88 25.37
N SER A 607 3.89 -11.00 24.77
CA SER A 607 4.62 -12.10 25.39
C SER A 607 5.55 -12.73 24.36
N SER A 608 6.29 -13.76 24.75
CA SER A 608 7.16 -14.50 23.83
C SER A 608 7.05 -15.99 24.08
N ASN A 609 7.24 -16.76 23.02
CA ASN A 609 7.36 -18.21 23.07
C ASN A 609 8.61 -18.67 22.30
N SER A 610 8.77 -20.00 22.14
CA SER A 610 9.94 -20.58 21.45
C SER A 610 10.06 -20.20 19.97
N ALA A 611 8.99 -19.71 19.33
CA ALA A 611 8.96 -19.26 17.94
C ALA A 611 9.15 -17.74 17.79
N GLY A 612 9.05 -16.97 18.89
CA GLY A 612 9.23 -15.52 18.89
C GLY A 612 8.15 -14.78 19.69
N PRO A 613 7.95 -13.48 19.41
CA PRO A 613 6.91 -12.68 20.05
C PRO A 613 5.49 -13.20 19.79
N VAL A 614 4.60 -12.95 20.74
CA VAL A 614 3.16 -13.24 20.67
C VAL A 614 2.41 -12.01 21.18
N LEU A 615 1.52 -11.48 20.35
CA LEU A 615 0.79 -10.26 20.64
C LEU A 615 -0.68 -10.57 20.80
N THR A 616 -1.31 -9.95 21.79
CA THR A 616 -2.75 -10.09 22.04
C THR A 616 -3.43 -8.75 21.80
N PHE A 617 -4.49 -8.78 21.00
CA PHE A 617 -5.30 -7.62 20.68
C PHE A 617 -6.73 -7.83 21.14
N ALA A 618 -7.36 -6.79 21.67
CA ALA A 618 -8.77 -6.82 22.05
C ALA A 618 -9.35 -5.41 21.98
N SER A 619 -10.68 -5.32 21.81
CA SER A 619 -11.39 -4.06 22.02
C SER A 619 -11.61 -3.80 23.50
N LYS A 620 -11.89 -2.54 23.85
CA LYS A 620 -12.27 -2.18 25.23
C LYS A 620 -13.51 -2.94 25.69
N ALA A 621 -14.49 -3.10 24.81
CA ALA A 621 -15.71 -3.86 25.07
C ALA A 621 -15.41 -5.33 25.40
N SER A 622 -14.54 -5.97 24.60
CA SER A 622 -14.20 -7.38 24.80
C SER A 622 -13.28 -7.61 26.00
N TRP A 623 -12.38 -6.66 26.32
CA TRP A 623 -11.54 -6.74 27.52
C TRP A 623 -12.34 -6.72 28.83
N ALA A 624 -13.44 -5.96 28.86
CA ALA A 624 -14.34 -5.89 30.02
C ALA A 624 -15.07 -7.22 30.32
N SER A 625 -15.11 -8.16 29.36
CA SER A 625 -15.79 -9.47 29.52
C SER A 625 -14.94 -10.56 30.19
N GLY A 626 -13.70 -10.23 30.60
CA GLY A 626 -12.83 -11.13 31.37
C GLY A 626 -12.03 -12.12 30.52
N ALA A 627 -11.48 -13.17 31.16
CA ALA A 627 -10.48 -14.07 30.56
C ALA A 627 -10.94 -14.83 29.29
N ASN A 628 -12.25 -15.00 29.13
CA ASN A 628 -12.88 -15.67 27.97
C ASN A 628 -13.31 -14.69 26.86
N GLY A 629 -13.03 -13.39 27.04
CA GLY A 629 -13.39 -12.34 26.10
C GLY A 629 -12.75 -12.53 24.73
N TYR A 630 -13.46 -12.03 23.72
CA TYR A 630 -13.03 -12.02 22.33
C TYR A 630 -11.69 -11.30 22.17
N LYS A 631 -10.71 -11.98 21.57
CA LYS A 631 -9.37 -11.43 21.34
C LYS A 631 -8.72 -12.03 20.09
N LEU A 632 -7.78 -11.29 19.54
CA LEU A 632 -6.91 -11.74 18.47
C LEU A 632 -5.53 -12.07 19.03
N ILE A 633 -4.96 -13.20 18.62
CA ILE A 633 -3.59 -13.58 18.94
C ILE A 633 -2.78 -13.56 17.65
N TYR A 634 -1.75 -12.73 17.61
CA TYR A 634 -0.84 -12.61 16.48
C TYR A 634 0.52 -13.19 16.85
N GLN A 635 0.97 -14.20 16.10
CA GLN A 635 2.21 -14.90 16.40
C GLN A 635 2.76 -15.61 15.16
N ARG A 636 4.03 -16.00 15.21
CA ARG A 636 4.59 -16.98 14.26
C ARG A 636 4.38 -18.40 14.80
N PRO A 637 3.74 -19.31 14.04
CA PRO A 637 3.66 -20.73 14.41
C PRO A 637 5.04 -21.37 14.66
N ASP A 638 6.02 -21.02 13.83
CA ASP A 638 7.43 -21.40 13.93
C ASP A 638 8.35 -20.32 13.33
N SER A 639 9.66 -20.43 13.54
CA SER A 639 10.64 -19.41 13.13
C SER A 639 10.76 -19.17 11.62
N LYS A 640 10.19 -20.05 10.78
CA LYS A 640 10.23 -19.98 9.31
C LYS A 640 8.86 -19.65 8.68
N SER A 641 7.81 -19.70 9.48
CA SER A 641 6.43 -19.43 9.05
C SER A 641 6.12 -17.94 8.93
N ILE A 642 5.19 -17.61 8.04
CA ILE A 642 4.54 -16.30 7.97
C ILE A 642 3.71 -16.13 9.26
N PRO A 643 3.67 -14.92 9.86
CA PRO A 643 2.81 -14.67 11.00
C PRO A 643 1.34 -15.05 10.75
N SER A 644 0.69 -15.63 11.76
CA SER A 644 -0.71 -16.05 11.76
C SER A 644 -1.52 -15.25 12.77
N CYS A 645 -2.78 -14.99 12.43
CA CYS A 645 -3.74 -14.25 13.26
C CYS A 645 -4.84 -15.22 13.70
N TYR A 646 -5.02 -15.39 15.00
CA TYR A 646 -6.01 -16.32 15.55
C TYR A 646 -7.11 -15.55 16.28
N ARG A 647 -8.36 -15.87 15.97
CA ARG A 647 -9.52 -15.48 16.78
C ARG A 647 -9.66 -16.46 17.93
N VAL A 648 -9.67 -15.98 19.17
CA VAL A 648 -9.91 -16.80 20.36
C VAL A 648 -10.92 -16.13 21.31
N GLY A 649 -11.51 -16.94 22.19
CA GLY A 649 -12.58 -16.48 23.08
C GLY A 649 -13.96 -16.47 22.42
N THR A 650 -14.97 -16.16 23.21
CA THR A 650 -16.36 -16.10 22.75
C THR A 650 -16.69 -14.66 22.38
N PRO A 651 -17.23 -14.39 21.17
CA PRO A 651 -17.69 -13.05 20.83
C PRO A 651 -18.78 -12.61 21.82
N PRO A 652 -18.84 -11.33 22.22
CA PRO A 652 -19.97 -10.81 22.95
C PRO A 652 -21.23 -11.02 22.10
N VAL A 653 -22.13 -11.88 22.55
CA VAL A 653 -23.43 -12.07 21.91
C VAL A 653 -24.22 -10.79 22.15
N ALA A 654 -24.66 -10.12 21.09
CA ALA A 654 -25.62 -9.03 21.24
C ALA A 654 -26.81 -9.56 22.05
N ALA A 655 -27.16 -8.89 23.14
CA ALA A 655 -28.36 -9.23 23.90
C ALA A 655 -29.52 -9.28 22.89
N SER A 656 -30.12 -10.46 22.71
CA SER A 656 -31.19 -10.65 21.75
C SER A 656 -32.26 -9.60 22.02
N THR A 657 -32.50 -8.69 21.08
CA THR A 657 -33.69 -7.86 21.08
C THR A 657 -34.88 -8.74 20.71
N ALA A 658 -35.24 -9.63 21.64
CA ALA A 658 -36.53 -10.31 21.67
C ALA A 658 -37.63 -9.41 22.27
N ALA A 659 -37.43 -8.09 22.27
CA ALA A 659 -38.37 -7.11 22.81
C ALA A 659 -38.38 -5.84 21.97
N ALA A 660 -38.89 -5.95 20.74
CA ALA A 660 -39.58 -4.88 20.03
C ALA A 660 -40.46 -5.54 18.96
N GLN A 661 -41.67 -5.92 19.38
CA GLN A 661 -42.81 -6.12 18.49
C GLN A 661 -43.29 -4.77 17.98
#